data_AF-A0A7H8RDW3-F1
#
_entry.id   AF-A0A7H8RDW3-F1
#
_cell.length_a   1.000
_cell.length_b   1.000
_cell.length_c   1.000
_cell.angle_alpha   90.00
_cell.angle_beta   90.00
_cell.angle_gamma   90.00
#
_symmetry.space_group_name_H-M   'P 1'
#
loop_
_entity.id
_entity.type
_entity.pdbx_description
1 polymer ?
#
loop_
_entity_poly.entity_id
_entity_poly.type
_entity_poly.pdbx_seq_one_letter_code
_entity_poly.pdbx_strand_id
1 'polypeptide(L)'
;MATTRGPLEGAEAATSRFWLPSTSLTVQETLTFPQLQPLCVQMLEDIIGGMLPECKDYNYSGEIQAHGGIQTVTTEILSCVRPEVLELQEQPVSRKALMETLASQDKDEAWTGPIGYLNFVTDTRCQEWFRLYVGQTNEPQRRIVNQHIQKSLKGSTKSLHYYMIWLGNGDRRVNFIRLWGSPKSNEANRTGEEKKATQNWEKIKMNLLEALFCKAFFTHHGMLNRCEPNTLVPTMTSYGLNVMSPLVYGGFKPDAKRSIFANALSNSPDIQIKYWLILRSARIRDQKLEKRRQLTVSRQIFQCDYDKALQDALGDQDLFQRVKDSLESEKILAYNEERSTTPVPYLGSLSAKVAFILDYGAVSEASKVFLETSVQQENGLPWALRGCGFTLENVLSWTYNFKQFSPLGVDNLSDENEGHQAHRSLILRSQARIFFLCGPRAANAVRPRSLKTFDLELRGFRYKIFVTYFNRLFIQCPALPSKIWSRTGTDSTKISEAIRCAISLLRLEGIRPYSLETHSIVGTILTWRRHEKMGKPPITVDKMDLFVALWVARKGIDKDTLTKIEQLAGSLPRALLMILHALRRYDEPQPPKRPLDPEISDQEHIQAIVQEATEAKEKSYNEALQGLPYMTSVRKDTELPLLALPESMAQMRTDSPEACDEEETGSDDDFASESESDDEEIEGFPSKQSVSGDMDFTSTVSLLPTILHQVRSLVSRRPAENQEVDDQLDVHIPDAAALCRDAIDQGFLSTEHPKRLARGKGQIWKKEIDKYENKEYRYQANPDPNVTRAIAVNSCYIFFRKGEDIGDGTIYVRIEIKPHGERHPNCYVPQALDTDPASRLGFLLRYTPSSGPERQRFAVTGNSSRSLYAANTFVNLMADGMYYEEIAKFPRRYIYLNKESAHGPELARFVDGGYTEGTPSV
;
A
#
# COMPACT_ATOMS: atom_id res chain seq x y z
N MET A 1 -32.59 -49.45 -22.74
CA MET A 1 -31.18 -49.80 -22.44
C MET A 1 -30.45 -48.48 -22.17
N ALA A 2 -30.56 -47.83 -21.02
CA ALA A 2 -30.24 -48.21 -19.64
C ALA A 2 -28.75 -48.53 -19.42
N THR A 3 -27.93 -47.49 -19.23
CA THR A 3 -26.80 -47.51 -18.29
C THR A 3 -26.76 -46.17 -17.55
N THR A 4 -27.21 -46.26 -16.31
CA THR A 4 -27.38 -45.31 -15.22
C THR A 4 -26.21 -44.36 -14.95
N ARG A 5 -26.51 -43.04 -14.95
CA ARG A 5 -25.79 -42.03 -14.16
C ARG A 5 -26.24 -42.14 -12.70
N GLY A 6 -25.32 -42.42 -11.79
CA GLY A 6 -25.54 -42.27 -10.35
C GLY A 6 -25.15 -40.84 -9.88
N PRO A 7 -25.80 -40.29 -8.84
CA PRO A 7 -25.54 -38.92 -8.38
C PRO A 7 -24.26 -38.87 -7.53
N LEU A 8 -23.37 -37.93 -7.84
CA LEU A 8 -22.25 -37.54 -6.98
C LEU A 8 -22.79 -36.69 -5.81
N GLU A 9 -23.45 -37.34 -4.86
CA GLU A 9 -23.54 -36.85 -3.49
C GLU A 9 -22.20 -37.12 -2.79
N GLY A 10 -21.50 -36.06 -2.40
CA GLY A 10 -20.20 -36.17 -1.72
C GLY A 10 -19.32 -34.93 -1.82
N ALA A 11 -19.89 -33.72 -1.80
CA ALA A 11 -19.14 -32.46 -1.85
C ALA A 11 -18.74 -31.90 -0.47
N GLU A 12 -19.02 -32.58 0.65
CA GLU A 12 -18.81 -32.06 2.00
C GLU A 12 -17.68 -32.72 2.81
N ALA A 13 -16.86 -33.60 2.23
CA ALA A 13 -15.75 -34.27 2.94
C ALA A 13 -14.34 -33.73 2.64
N ALA A 14 -14.20 -32.65 1.84
CA ALA A 14 -12.90 -32.22 1.29
C ALA A 14 -12.03 -31.32 2.21
N THR A 15 -12.39 -31.11 3.48
CA THR A 15 -11.61 -30.33 4.46
C THR A 15 -10.81 -31.19 5.45
N SER A 16 -10.93 -32.52 5.37
CA SER A 16 -10.16 -33.46 6.19
C SER A 16 -8.77 -33.72 5.58
N ARG A 17 -7.76 -33.00 6.10
CA ARG A 17 -6.32 -33.37 6.11
C ARG A 17 -5.74 -33.94 4.80
N PHE A 18 -5.26 -33.07 3.92
CA PHE A 18 -4.29 -33.45 2.89
C PHE A 18 -2.93 -33.74 3.53
N TRP A 19 -2.75 -34.95 4.06
CA TRP A 19 -1.42 -35.52 4.26
C TRP A 19 -0.89 -35.92 2.88
N LEU A 20 -0.12 -35.04 2.23
CA LEU A 20 1.06 -35.57 1.56
C LEU A 20 1.84 -36.29 2.66
N PRO A 21 2.14 -37.59 2.55
CA PRO A 21 3.01 -38.22 3.51
C PRO A 21 4.27 -37.36 3.57
N SER A 22 4.65 -36.90 4.76
CA SER A 22 5.95 -36.31 5.03
C SER A 22 7.12 -37.26 4.68
N THR A 23 6.83 -38.43 4.11
CA THR A 23 7.71 -39.55 3.84
C THR A 23 8.22 -39.63 2.40
N SER A 24 7.65 -38.95 1.39
CA SER A 24 8.25 -38.93 0.05
C SER A 24 9.23 -37.77 -0.12
N LEU A 25 10.29 -37.76 0.69
CA LEU A 25 11.42 -36.86 0.49
C LEU A 25 12.25 -37.38 -0.68
N THR A 26 12.18 -36.72 -1.84
CA THR A 26 13.04 -37.05 -2.98
C THR A 26 14.43 -36.48 -2.73
N VAL A 27 15.44 -37.32 -2.56
CA VAL A 27 16.84 -36.86 -2.50
C VAL A 27 17.24 -36.41 -3.90
N GLN A 28 17.95 -35.29 -4.01
CA GLN A 28 18.41 -34.82 -5.30
C GLN A 28 19.63 -35.62 -5.77
N GLU A 29 19.78 -35.73 -7.08
CA GLU A 29 20.98 -36.33 -7.67
C GLU A 29 22.23 -35.51 -7.31
N THR A 30 23.38 -36.19 -7.22
CA THR A 30 24.64 -35.54 -6.89
C THR A 30 24.98 -34.49 -7.95
N LEU A 31 25.03 -33.24 -7.52
CA LEU A 31 25.42 -32.11 -8.34
C LEU A 31 26.90 -31.83 -8.13
N THR A 32 27.69 -31.75 -9.21
CA THR A 32 29.06 -31.21 -9.15
C THR A 32 29.02 -29.73 -9.52
N PHE A 33 29.61 -28.87 -8.68
CA PHE A 33 29.68 -27.45 -8.97
C PHE A 33 30.66 -27.22 -10.14
N PRO A 34 30.26 -26.53 -11.21
CA PRO A 34 31.08 -26.41 -12.42
C PRO A 34 32.21 -25.39 -12.24
N GLN A 35 33.20 -25.47 -13.13
CA GLN A 35 34.13 -24.36 -13.35
C GLN A 35 33.37 -23.13 -13.87
N LEU A 36 33.44 -22.01 -13.14
CA LEU A 36 32.65 -20.82 -13.41
C LEU A 36 33.12 -20.07 -14.65
N GLN A 37 34.43 -20.05 -14.94
CA GLN A 37 34.94 -19.33 -16.11
C GLN A 37 34.44 -19.91 -17.44
N PRO A 38 34.59 -21.22 -17.74
CA PRO A 38 34.01 -21.80 -18.94
C PRO A 38 32.48 -21.63 -19.01
N LEU A 39 31.79 -21.79 -17.87
CA LEU A 39 30.34 -21.64 -17.80
C LEU A 39 29.89 -20.20 -18.10
N CYS A 40 30.61 -19.21 -17.58
CA CYS A 40 30.33 -17.79 -17.78
C CYS A 40 30.55 -17.40 -19.24
N VAL A 41 31.69 -17.77 -19.83
CA VAL A 41 31.97 -17.58 -21.27
C VAL A 41 30.84 -18.18 -22.10
N GLN A 42 30.46 -19.43 -21.80
CA GLN A 42 29.41 -20.09 -22.56
C GLN A 42 28.07 -19.39 -22.45
N MET A 43 27.71 -18.92 -21.25
CA MET A 43 26.48 -18.17 -21.01
C MET A 43 26.47 -16.85 -21.78
N LEU A 44 27.56 -16.10 -21.79
CA LEU A 44 27.65 -14.83 -22.52
C LEU A 44 27.57 -15.04 -24.04
N GLU A 45 28.18 -16.11 -24.56
CA GLU A 45 28.02 -16.52 -25.96
C GLU A 45 26.56 -16.85 -26.30
N ASP A 46 25.86 -17.59 -25.43
CA ASP A 46 24.46 -17.93 -25.62
C ASP A 46 23.55 -16.68 -25.63
N ILE A 47 23.88 -15.69 -24.79
CA ILE A 47 23.18 -14.40 -24.74
C ILE A 47 23.38 -13.62 -26.04
N ILE A 48 24.64 -13.47 -26.49
CA ILE A 48 24.97 -12.73 -27.72
C ILE A 48 24.39 -13.43 -28.95
N GLY A 49 24.44 -14.77 -28.98
CA GLY A 49 23.87 -15.58 -30.04
C GLY A 49 22.33 -15.63 -30.05
N GLY A 50 21.65 -15.00 -29.08
CA GLY A 50 20.20 -15.02 -28.97
C GLY A 50 19.61 -16.41 -28.67
N MET A 51 20.44 -17.33 -28.16
CA MET A 51 20.08 -18.71 -27.84
C MET A 51 19.27 -18.82 -26.55
N LEU A 52 19.31 -17.78 -25.72
CA LEU A 52 18.44 -17.61 -24.56
C LEU A 52 17.25 -16.72 -24.94
N PRO A 53 16.03 -17.27 -25.10
CA PRO A 53 14.87 -16.53 -25.62
C PRO A 53 14.45 -15.35 -24.73
N GLU A 54 14.88 -15.34 -23.46
CA GLU A 54 14.54 -14.34 -22.45
C GLU A 54 15.41 -13.07 -22.50
N CYS A 55 16.52 -13.10 -23.24
CA CYS A 55 17.42 -11.97 -23.40
C CYS A 55 16.97 -10.96 -24.47
N LYS A 56 15.88 -11.25 -25.20
CA LYS A 56 15.44 -10.46 -26.36
C LYS A 56 14.90 -9.08 -26.00
N ASP A 57 14.43 -8.89 -24.78
CA ASP A 57 13.77 -7.66 -24.34
C ASP A 57 14.74 -6.60 -23.79
N TYR A 58 16.05 -6.91 -23.69
CA TYR A 58 17.05 -6.00 -23.16
C TYR A 58 18.38 -6.08 -23.92
N ASN A 59 19.13 -4.98 -23.98
CA ASN A 59 20.38 -4.87 -24.76
C ASN A 59 21.60 -5.52 -24.07
N TYR A 60 21.48 -6.75 -23.57
CA TYR A 60 22.60 -7.46 -22.96
C TYR A 60 23.79 -7.58 -23.93
N SER A 61 23.52 -7.92 -25.19
CA SER A 61 24.57 -8.08 -26.21
C SER A 61 25.36 -6.79 -26.44
N GLY A 62 24.70 -5.63 -26.57
CA GLY A 62 25.38 -4.36 -26.78
C GLY A 62 26.21 -3.93 -25.58
N GLU A 63 25.72 -4.19 -24.37
CA GLU A 63 26.40 -3.83 -23.12
C GLU A 63 27.63 -4.73 -22.88
N ILE A 64 27.54 -6.03 -23.16
CA ILE A 64 28.70 -6.93 -23.10
C ILE A 64 29.80 -6.48 -24.08
N GLN A 65 29.43 -6.05 -25.28
CA GLN A 65 30.40 -5.55 -26.27
C GLN A 65 30.99 -4.20 -25.85
N ALA A 66 30.18 -3.28 -25.30
CA ALA A 66 30.63 -1.98 -24.82
C ALA A 66 31.64 -2.09 -23.66
N HIS A 67 31.54 -3.13 -22.84
CA HIS A 67 32.42 -3.40 -21.70
C HIS A 67 33.61 -4.33 -22.03
N GLY A 68 34.06 -4.33 -23.30
CA GLY A 68 35.29 -5.03 -23.70
C GLY A 68 35.09 -6.50 -24.10
N GLY A 69 33.85 -6.92 -24.33
CA GLY A 69 33.52 -8.24 -24.87
C GLY A 69 33.56 -9.38 -23.84
N ILE A 70 33.29 -10.60 -24.31
CA ILE A 70 33.05 -11.80 -23.48
C ILE A 70 34.16 -12.04 -22.45
N GLN A 71 35.44 -11.99 -22.86
CA GLN A 71 36.57 -12.32 -21.98
C GLN A 71 36.78 -11.28 -20.87
N THR A 72 36.68 -10.00 -21.21
CA THR A 72 36.80 -8.88 -20.26
C THR A 72 35.67 -8.93 -19.24
N VAL A 73 34.43 -9.06 -19.73
CA VAL A 73 33.24 -9.15 -18.88
C VAL A 73 33.26 -10.39 -18.00
N THR A 74 33.73 -11.54 -18.51
CA THR A 74 33.91 -12.76 -17.69
C THR A 74 34.85 -12.51 -16.54
N THR A 75 36.01 -11.90 -16.81
CA THR A 75 37.01 -11.58 -15.77
C THR A 75 36.43 -10.63 -14.73
N GLU A 76 35.70 -9.59 -15.16
CA GLU A 76 35.04 -8.65 -14.26
C GLU A 76 33.99 -9.34 -13.38
N ILE A 77 33.10 -10.15 -13.96
CA ILE A 77 32.07 -10.91 -13.25
C ILE A 77 32.68 -11.81 -12.18
N LEU A 78 33.69 -12.60 -12.55
CA LEU A 78 34.31 -13.55 -11.62
C LEU A 78 35.10 -12.87 -10.51
N SER A 79 35.63 -11.67 -10.74
CA SER A 79 36.30 -10.88 -9.70
C SER A 79 35.38 -10.47 -8.54
N CYS A 80 34.05 -10.50 -8.76
CA CYS A 80 33.07 -10.20 -7.72
C CYS A 80 32.74 -11.41 -6.82
N VAL A 81 33.12 -12.62 -7.24
CA VAL A 81 32.76 -13.88 -6.57
C VAL A 81 33.60 -14.08 -5.32
N ARG A 82 32.96 -14.58 -4.26
CA ARG A 82 33.63 -14.89 -2.99
C ARG A 82 34.66 -16.02 -3.15
N PRO A 83 35.87 -15.91 -2.58
CA PRO A 83 36.88 -16.97 -2.66
C PRO A 83 36.38 -18.34 -2.19
N GLU A 84 35.62 -18.37 -1.09
CA GLU A 84 35.09 -19.60 -0.50
C GLU A 84 34.07 -20.30 -1.42
N VAL A 85 33.50 -19.57 -2.38
CA VAL A 85 32.57 -20.10 -3.39
C VAL A 85 33.35 -20.60 -4.61
N LEU A 86 34.49 -20.00 -4.94
CA LEU A 86 35.41 -20.51 -5.97
C LEU A 86 36.02 -21.86 -5.57
N GLU A 87 36.21 -22.09 -4.28
CA GLU A 87 36.67 -23.37 -3.73
C GLU A 87 35.69 -24.53 -3.95
N LEU A 88 34.42 -24.24 -4.26
CA LEU A 88 33.43 -25.26 -4.60
C LEU A 88 33.63 -25.85 -6.00
N GLN A 89 34.39 -25.20 -6.89
CA GLN A 89 34.56 -25.66 -8.28
C GLN A 89 35.08 -27.10 -8.34
N GLU A 90 34.43 -27.90 -9.16
CA GLU A 90 34.65 -29.34 -9.37
C GLU A 90 34.37 -30.21 -8.14
N GLN A 91 33.85 -29.63 -7.04
CA GLN A 91 33.45 -30.38 -5.85
C GLN A 91 31.96 -30.77 -5.92
N PRO A 92 31.58 -31.90 -5.30
CA PRO A 92 30.18 -32.25 -5.14
C PRO A 92 29.49 -31.26 -4.19
N VAL A 93 28.41 -30.64 -4.67
CA VAL A 93 27.53 -29.80 -3.86
C VAL A 93 26.80 -30.70 -2.88
N SER A 94 27.08 -30.52 -1.60
CA SER A 94 26.46 -31.27 -0.50
C SER A 94 26.08 -30.35 0.64
N ARG A 95 25.15 -30.79 1.49
CA ARG A 95 24.81 -30.07 2.73
C ARG A 95 26.05 -29.78 3.58
N LYS A 96 26.99 -30.73 3.65
CA LYS A 96 28.23 -30.58 4.41
C LYS A 96 29.09 -29.45 3.85
N ALA A 97 29.38 -29.48 2.54
CA ALA A 97 30.17 -28.45 1.88
C ALA A 97 29.55 -27.05 2.05
N LEU A 98 28.23 -26.92 1.87
CA LEU A 98 27.54 -25.64 2.04
C LEU A 98 27.55 -25.13 3.49
N MET A 99 27.48 -26.02 4.48
CA MET A 99 27.61 -25.65 5.89
C MET A 99 29.05 -25.25 6.25
N GLU A 100 30.05 -25.89 5.64
CA GLU A 100 31.46 -25.50 5.78
C GLU A 100 31.72 -24.13 5.16
N THR A 101 31.19 -23.85 3.97
CA THR A 101 31.21 -22.50 3.37
C THR A 101 30.49 -21.47 4.24
N LEU A 102 29.35 -21.84 4.85
CA LEU A 102 28.65 -20.96 5.78
C LEU A 102 29.48 -20.67 7.03
N ALA A 103 30.21 -21.65 7.54
CA ALA A 103 31.05 -21.51 8.73
C ALA A 103 32.34 -20.73 8.44
N SER A 104 32.87 -20.80 7.21
CA SER A 104 34.07 -20.07 6.79
C SER A 104 33.80 -18.61 6.46
N GLN A 105 32.54 -18.26 6.12
CA GLN A 105 32.14 -16.87 5.95
C GLN A 105 32.10 -16.17 7.32
N ASP A 106 32.92 -15.12 7.45
CA ASP A 106 33.12 -14.38 8.68
C ASP A 106 31.79 -13.84 9.23
N LYS A 107 31.51 -14.13 10.51
CA LYS A 107 30.28 -13.68 11.18
C LYS A 107 30.27 -12.15 11.40
N ASP A 108 31.43 -11.52 11.32
CA ASP A 108 31.62 -10.09 11.60
C ASP A 108 31.53 -9.21 10.34
N GLU A 109 31.50 -9.78 9.12
CA GLU A 109 31.33 -9.00 7.89
C GLU A 109 29.86 -8.61 7.69
N ALA A 110 29.53 -7.34 7.91
CA ALA A 110 28.18 -6.83 7.72
C ALA A 110 27.71 -7.04 6.26
N TRP A 111 26.57 -7.72 6.10
CA TRP A 111 25.90 -7.92 4.80
C TRP A 111 25.40 -6.57 4.26
N THR A 112 26.29 -5.85 3.57
CA THR A 112 26.09 -4.48 3.10
C THR A 112 26.31 -4.37 1.58
N GLY A 113 25.55 -3.46 0.95
CA GLY A 113 25.61 -3.21 -0.49
C GLY A 113 24.97 -4.29 -1.38
N PRO A 114 25.12 -4.17 -2.71
CA PRO A 114 24.67 -5.16 -3.66
C PRO A 114 25.40 -6.50 -3.49
N ILE A 115 24.62 -7.56 -3.27
CA ILE A 115 25.14 -8.92 -3.09
C ILE A 115 24.26 -9.95 -3.81
N GLY A 116 24.87 -11.11 -4.05
CA GLY A 116 24.17 -12.35 -4.32
C GLY A 116 24.19 -13.29 -3.13
N TYR A 117 23.14 -14.09 -2.99
CA TYR A 117 23.02 -15.09 -1.95
C TYR A 117 22.47 -16.41 -2.50
N LEU A 118 22.88 -17.50 -1.86
CA LEU A 118 22.24 -18.80 -1.99
C LEU A 118 21.50 -19.08 -0.69
N ASN A 119 20.18 -19.31 -0.79
CA ASN A 119 19.43 -19.95 0.27
C ASN A 119 19.38 -21.46 0.01
N PHE A 120 19.97 -22.24 0.91
CA PHE A 120 19.90 -23.70 0.89
C PHE A 120 18.99 -24.20 2.01
N VAL A 121 17.85 -24.74 1.62
CA VAL A 121 16.84 -25.28 2.52
C VAL A 121 17.21 -26.72 2.86
N THR A 122 17.35 -27.04 4.14
CA THR A 122 17.63 -28.40 4.64
C THR A 122 16.44 -28.97 5.40
N ASP A 123 16.35 -30.29 5.54
CA ASP A 123 15.30 -30.98 6.30
C ASP A 123 15.95 -31.80 7.42
N THR A 124 15.45 -31.69 8.65
CA THR A 124 16.01 -32.40 9.81
C THR A 124 15.70 -33.89 9.78
N ARG A 125 14.69 -34.32 9.00
CA ARG A 125 14.30 -35.74 8.87
C ARG A 125 15.18 -36.51 7.90
N CYS A 126 15.88 -35.83 7.00
CA CYS A 126 16.75 -36.45 5.99
C CYS A 126 18.00 -35.59 5.76
N GLN A 127 19.16 -36.09 6.15
CA GLN A 127 20.41 -35.32 6.05
C GLN A 127 20.82 -35.01 4.61
N GLU A 128 20.51 -35.91 3.67
CA GLU A 128 20.83 -35.77 2.25
C GLU A 128 19.86 -34.84 1.50
N TRP A 129 18.69 -34.55 2.08
CA TRP A 129 17.70 -33.69 1.45
C TRP A 129 18.10 -32.22 1.62
N PHE A 130 18.24 -31.52 0.48
CA PHE A 130 18.30 -30.06 0.45
C PHE A 130 17.77 -29.49 -0.88
N ARG A 131 17.37 -28.21 -0.88
CA ARG A 131 16.88 -27.49 -2.05
C ARG A 131 17.49 -26.10 -2.12
N LEU A 132 17.78 -25.65 -3.32
CA LEU A 132 18.59 -24.45 -3.56
C LEU A 132 17.78 -23.34 -4.21
N TYR A 133 17.97 -22.11 -3.73
CA TYR A 133 17.41 -20.88 -4.28
C TYR A 133 18.51 -19.83 -4.38
N VAL A 134 18.77 -19.31 -5.57
CA VAL A 134 19.70 -18.19 -5.79
C VAL A 134 18.91 -16.90 -5.86
N GLY A 135 19.45 -15.82 -5.31
CA GLY A 135 18.87 -14.50 -5.48
C GLY A 135 19.89 -13.39 -5.27
N GLN A 136 19.47 -12.17 -5.56
CA GLN A 136 20.27 -10.96 -5.41
C GLN A 136 19.50 -9.86 -4.69
N THR A 137 20.22 -8.89 -4.14
CA THR A 137 19.64 -7.72 -3.46
C THR A 137 20.64 -6.59 -3.29
N ASN A 138 20.14 -5.35 -3.33
CA ASN A 138 20.90 -4.15 -2.94
C ASN A 138 20.79 -3.85 -1.43
N GLU A 139 19.77 -4.41 -0.77
CA GLU A 139 19.50 -4.25 0.66
C GLU A 139 19.38 -5.64 1.30
N PRO A 140 20.50 -6.22 1.79
CA PRO A 140 20.50 -7.57 2.35
C PRO A 140 19.59 -7.72 3.57
N GLN A 141 19.66 -6.78 4.50
CA GLN A 141 18.82 -6.78 5.70
C GLN A 141 17.33 -6.80 5.34
N ARG A 142 16.90 -5.95 4.40
CA ARG A 142 15.52 -5.92 3.93
C ARG A 142 15.13 -7.24 3.27
N ARG A 143 15.90 -7.69 2.27
CA ARG A 143 15.50 -8.83 1.46
C ARG A 143 15.57 -10.15 2.21
N ILE A 144 16.64 -10.39 2.96
CA ILE A 144 16.89 -11.68 3.61
C ILE A 144 16.15 -11.74 4.94
N VAL A 145 16.38 -10.76 5.82
CA VAL A 145 15.81 -10.77 7.17
C VAL A 145 14.34 -10.35 7.15
N ASN A 146 14.03 -9.18 6.59
CA ASN A 146 12.66 -8.63 6.68
C ASN A 146 11.68 -9.33 5.74
N GLN A 147 12.12 -9.84 4.58
CA GLN A 147 11.26 -10.53 3.62
C GLN A 147 11.36 -12.06 3.68
N HIS A 148 12.52 -12.66 3.35
CA HIS A 148 12.61 -14.13 3.22
C HIS A 148 12.37 -14.87 4.53
N ILE A 149 13.07 -14.48 5.61
CA ILE A 149 12.94 -15.14 6.92
C ILE A 149 11.53 -14.95 7.49
N GLN A 150 10.97 -13.74 7.43
CA GLN A 150 9.61 -13.52 7.89
C GLN A 150 8.56 -14.30 7.10
N LYS A 151 8.68 -14.38 5.77
CA LYS A 151 7.75 -15.17 4.94
C LYS A 151 7.86 -16.65 5.23
N SER A 152 9.07 -17.14 5.47
CA SER A 152 9.34 -18.51 5.90
C SER A 152 8.65 -18.81 7.24
N LEU A 153 8.89 -17.99 8.27
CA LEU A 153 8.29 -18.15 9.60
C LEU A 153 6.76 -18.07 9.53
N LYS A 154 6.18 -17.14 8.76
CA LYS A 154 4.74 -17.00 8.56
C LYS A 154 4.10 -18.18 7.79
N GLY A 155 4.88 -19.17 7.34
CA GLY A 155 4.37 -20.29 6.56
C GLY A 155 3.81 -19.85 5.21
N SER A 156 4.40 -18.82 4.59
CA SER A 156 3.98 -18.36 3.28
C SER A 156 4.08 -19.49 2.26
N THR A 157 3.09 -19.60 1.38
CA THR A 157 3.11 -20.54 0.26
C THR A 157 2.98 -19.80 -1.09
N LYS A 158 3.24 -18.48 -1.09
CA LYS A 158 3.05 -17.60 -2.26
C LYS A 158 4.04 -17.85 -3.40
N SER A 159 5.21 -18.40 -3.11
CA SER A 159 6.21 -18.83 -4.11
C SER A 159 6.59 -20.28 -3.87
N LEU A 160 7.18 -20.93 -4.88
CA LEU A 160 7.72 -22.29 -4.77
C LEU A 160 8.71 -22.39 -3.60
N HIS A 161 9.61 -21.42 -3.49
CA HIS A 161 10.57 -21.32 -2.41
C HIS A 161 9.91 -21.35 -1.02
N TYR A 162 8.92 -20.50 -0.75
CA TYR A 162 8.27 -20.48 0.57
C TYR A 162 7.37 -21.71 0.80
N TYR A 163 6.72 -22.19 -0.26
CA TYR A 163 5.93 -23.42 -0.20
C TYR A 163 6.77 -24.63 0.23
N MET A 164 7.98 -24.77 -0.33
CA MET A 164 8.87 -25.87 0.05
C MET A 164 9.28 -25.77 1.52
N ILE A 165 9.48 -24.58 2.07
CA ILE A 165 9.77 -24.44 3.49
C ILE A 165 8.53 -24.80 4.34
N TRP A 166 7.36 -24.29 3.97
CA TRP A 166 6.08 -24.58 4.65
C TRP A 166 5.76 -26.08 4.68
N LEU A 167 5.99 -26.80 3.59
CA LEU A 167 5.74 -28.24 3.48
C LEU A 167 6.60 -29.06 4.46
N GLY A 168 7.73 -28.50 4.92
CA GLY A 168 8.55 -29.08 5.97
C GLY A 168 7.87 -29.14 7.33
N ASN A 169 6.79 -28.38 7.55
CA ASN A 169 6.03 -28.35 8.80
C ASN A 169 6.91 -28.11 10.05
N GLY A 170 7.92 -27.25 9.92
CA GLY A 170 8.89 -26.94 10.98
C GLY A 170 10.15 -27.80 10.98
N ASP A 171 10.21 -28.90 10.21
CA ASP A 171 11.41 -29.74 10.07
C ASP A 171 12.41 -29.16 9.06
N ARG A 172 12.03 -28.13 8.30
CA ARG A 172 12.91 -27.47 7.32
C ARG A 172 13.55 -26.20 7.85
N ARG A 173 14.81 -25.97 7.47
CA ARG A 173 15.63 -24.81 7.88
C ARG A 173 16.14 -24.06 6.65
N VAL A 174 16.10 -22.74 6.71
CA VAL A 174 16.68 -21.85 5.69
C VAL A 174 18.07 -21.41 6.14
N ASN A 175 19.02 -21.44 5.23
CA ASN A 175 20.43 -21.12 5.50
C ASN A 175 20.96 -20.28 4.35
N PHE A 176 21.68 -19.21 4.63
CA PHE A 176 22.12 -18.26 3.61
C PHE A 176 23.64 -18.18 3.55
N ILE A 177 24.23 -18.42 2.38
CA ILE A 177 25.63 -18.04 2.10
C ILE A 177 25.66 -16.89 1.11
N ARG A 178 26.68 -16.04 1.23
CA ARG A 178 26.97 -14.96 0.29
C ARG A 178 27.73 -15.52 -0.91
N LEU A 179 27.27 -15.22 -2.13
CA LEU A 179 27.87 -15.72 -3.36
C LEU A 179 28.85 -14.72 -3.99
N TRP A 180 28.44 -13.46 -4.07
CA TRP A 180 29.23 -12.34 -4.58
C TRP A 180 28.89 -11.05 -3.84
N GLY A 181 29.74 -10.04 -4.00
CA GLY A 181 29.48 -8.67 -3.54
C GLY A 181 29.99 -7.66 -4.56
N SER A 182 29.35 -6.50 -4.63
CA SER A 182 29.88 -5.41 -5.46
C SER A 182 31.23 -4.95 -4.91
N PRO A 183 32.25 -4.74 -5.78
CA PRO A 183 33.43 -3.98 -5.39
C PRO A 183 33.00 -2.59 -4.91
N LYS A 184 33.66 -2.05 -3.87
CA LYS A 184 33.44 -0.67 -3.42
C LYS A 184 33.88 0.28 -4.55
N SER A 185 32.94 0.83 -5.31
CA SER A 185 33.20 1.84 -6.32
C SER A 185 33.53 3.17 -5.64
N ASN A 186 34.63 3.81 -6.01
CA ASN A 186 34.91 5.21 -5.65
C ASN A 186 33.98 6.13 -6.47
N GLU A 187 32.73 6.28 -6.04
CA GLU A 187 31.67 7.00 -6.75
C GLU A 187 31.73 8.53 -6.60
N ALA A 188 32.61 9.04 -5.73
CA ALA A 188 32.66 10.45 -5.34
C ALA A 188 32.98 11.43 -6.49
N ASN A 189 33.63 10.97 -7.58
CA ASN A 189 34.19 11.85 -8.62
C ASN A 189 33.53 11.74 -10.02
N ARG A 190 32.42 11.00 -10.19
CA ARG A 190 31.79 10.77 -11.51
C ARG A 190 30.69 11.78 -11.86
N THR A 191 30.56 12.13 -13.14
CA THR A 191 29.48 13.01 -13.66
C THR A 191 28.11 12.29 -13.68
N GLY A 192 27.00 13.04 -13.85
CA GLY A 192 25.64 12.47 -13.76
C GLY A 192 25.30 11.41 -14.82
N GLU A 193 25.80 11.55 -16.05
CA GLU A 193 25.60 10.56 -17.10
C GLU A 193 26.48 9.32 -16.88
N GLU A 194 27.73 9.49 -16.44
CA GLU A 194 28.62 8.39 -16.06
C GLU A 194 28.06 7.60 -14.88
N LYS A 195 27.44 8.26 -13.90
CA LYS A 195 26.74 7.61 -12.78
C LYS A 195 25.58 6.75 -13.28
N LYS A 196 24.75 7.25 -14.21
CA LYS A 196 23.62 6.50 -14.75
C LYS A 196 24.06 5.31 -15.61
N ALA A 197 25.08 5.47 -16.44
CA ALA A 197 25.67 4.39 -17.23
C ALA A 197 26.29 3.31 -16.32
N THR A 198 27.04 3.74 -15.29
CA THR A 198 27.58 2.83 -14.26
C THR A 198 26.45 2.05 -13.57
N GLN A 199 25.39 2.72 -13.13
CA GLN A 199 24.27 2.06 -12.45
C GLN A 199 23.53 1.05 -13.33
N ASN A 200 23.40 1.33 -14.64
CA ASN A 200 22.81 0.38 -15.58
C ASN A 200 23.70 -0.85 -15.77
N TRP A 201 25.01 -0.64 -15.94
CA TRP A 201 25.96 -1.75 -16.06
C TRP A 201 25.98 -2.61 -14.79
N GLU A 202 26.02 -1.99 -13.60
CA GLU A 202 25.97 -2.72 -12.34
C GLU A 202 24.73 -3.61 -12.24
N LYS A 203 23.55 -3.11 -12.64
CA LYS A 203 22.33 -3.94 -12.69
C LYS A 203 22.45 -5.11 -13.66
N ILE A 204 23.00 -4.89 -14.85
CA ILE A 204 23.22 -5.95 -15.84
C ILE A 204 24.17 -7.01 -15.28
N LYS A 205 25.29 -6.58 -14.69
CA LYS A 205 26.30 -7.45 -14.07
C LYS A 205 25.68 -8.30 -12.97
N MET A 206 24.84 -7.71 -12.12
CA MET A 206 24.13 -8.41 -11.05
C MET A 206 23.16 -9.48 -11.62
N ASN A 207 22.40 -9.16 -12.67
CA ASN A 207 21.55 -10.14 -13.37
C ASN A 207 22.36 -11.27 -14.03
N LEU A 208 23.52 -10.96 -14.63
CA LEU A 208 24.42 -11.96 -15.21
C LEU A 208 25.00 -12.88 -14.13
N LEU A 209 25.41 -12.34 -12.98
CA LEU A 209 25.84 -13.11 -11.82
C LEU A 209 24.73 -14.03 -11.30
N GLU A 210 23.50 -13.52 -11.14
CA GLU A 210 22.36 -14.32 -10.71
C GLU A 210 22.08 -15.47 -11.70
N ALA A 211 22.13 -15.21 -13.02
CA ALA A 211 21.96 -16.23 -14.05
C ALA A 211 23.09 -17.27 -14.04
N LEU A 212 24.35 -16.84 -13.88
CA LEU A 212 25.51 -17.73 -13.77
C LEU A 212 25.37 -18.69 -12.60
N PHE A 213 25.00 -18.19 -11.42
CA PHE A 213 24.82 -19.04 -10.23
C PHE A 213 23.55 -19.89 -10.29
N CYS A 214 22.48 -19.42 -10.94
CA CYS A 214 21.32 -20.27 -11.22
C CYS A 214 21.69 -21.47 -12.12
N LYS A 215 22.58 -21.27 -13.11
CA LYS A 215 23.16 -22.36 -13.91
C LYS A 215 24.06 -23.25 -13.07
N ALA A 216 25.00 -22.67 -12.33
CA ALA A 216 26.01 -23.43 -11.58
C ALA A 216 25.41 -24.34 -10.49
N PHE A 217 24.37 -23.87 -9.80
CA PHE A 217 23.64 -24.64 -8.80
C PHE A 217 22.40 -25.37 -9.34
N PHE A 218 22.14 -25.30 -10.65
CA PHE A 218 20.96 -25.87 -11.30
C PHE A 218 19.64 -25.48 -10.60
N THR A 219 19.50 -24.23 -10.15
CA THR A 219 18.32 -23.80 -9.37
C THR A 219 17.10 -23.45 -10.22
N HIS A 220 17.25 -23.40 -11.54
CA HIS A 220 16.19 -23.04 -12.49
C HIS A 220 15.72 -24.24 -13.30
N HIS A 221 14.42 -24.29 -13.63
CA HIS A 221 13.80 -25.38 -14.40
C HIS A 221 13.95 -25.22 -15.93
N GLY A 222 15.19 -25.12 -16.40
CA GLY A 222 15.55 -25.38 -17.80
C GLY A 222 15.61 -24.19 -18.77
N MET A 223 15.17 -22.98 -18.37
CA MET A 223 15.10 -21.84 -19.30
C MET A 223 16.39 -21.04 -19.45
N LEU A 224 17.33 -21.21 -18.52
CA LEU A 224 18.70 -20.72 -18.69
C LEU A 224 19.54 -21.66 -19.57
N ASN A 225 18.98 -22.77 -20.06
CA ASN A 225 19.70 -23.73 -20.91
C ASN A 225 19.39 -23.48 -22.39
N ARG A 226 20.31 -23.90 -23.27
CA ARG A 226 20.13 -23.80 -24.72
C ARG A 226 18.84 -24.50 -25.15
N CYS A 227 18.04 -23.81 -25.96
CA CYS A 227 16.98 -24.46 -26.72
C CYS A 227 17.62 -25.12 -27.94
N GLU A 228 17.71 -26.45 -27.94
CA GLU A 228 18.05 -27.21 -29.15
C GLU A 228 16.99 -26.91 -30.24
N PRO A 229 17.38 -26.63 -31.49
CA PRO A 229 16.50 -26.08 -32.53
C PRO A 229 15.26 -26.92 -32.91
N ASN A 230 15.11 -28.14 -32.37
CA ASN A 230 13.98 -29.05 -32.64
C ASN A 230 13.25 -29.58 -31.38
N THR A 231 13.54 -29.07 -30.18
CA THR A 231 12.82 -29.45 -28.96
C THR A 231 12.20 -28.22 -28.31
N LEU A 232 10.87 -28.15 -28.33
CA LEU A 232 10.07 -27.09 -27.70
C LEU A 232 10.10 -27.13 -26.16
N VAL A 233 10.77 -28.11 -25.55
CA VAL A 233 10.82 -28.29 -24.09
C VAL A 233 12.26 -28.64 -23.66
N PRO A 234 12.87 -27.89 -22.74
CA PRO A 234 14.15 -28.27 -22.13
C PRO A 234 14.02 -29.63 -21.45
N THR A 235 14.84 -30.59 -21.84
CA THR A 235 14.88 -31.97 -21.31
C THR A 235 15.45 -32.08 -19.90
N MET A 236 15.93 -30.97 -19.31
CA MET A 236 16.60 -31.00 -18.01
C MET A 236 15.64 -30.83 -16.84
N THR A 237 15.64 -31.82 -15.96
CA THR A 237 14.88 -31.87 -14.72
C THR A 237 15.70 -31.21 -13.60
N SER A 238 15.14 -30.22 -12.91
CA SER A 238 15.79 -29.52 -11.79
C SER A 238 15.06 -29.73 -10.46
N TYR A 239 15.82 -29.73 -9.37
CA TYR A 239 15.37 -29.70 -7.98
C TYR A 239 15.38 -28.26 -7.39
N GLY A 240 15.64 -27.26 -8.22
CA GLY A 240 15.78 -25.87 -7.82
C GLY A 240 14.48 -25.18 -7.41
N LEU A 241 14.60 -23.99 -6.83
CA LEU A 241 13.46 -23.20 -6.36
C LEU A 241 13.26 -21.89 -7.15
N ASN A 242 14.11 -21.60 -8.13
CA ASN A 242 13.98 -20.44 -9.03
C ASN A 242 13.01 -20.77 -10.17
N VAL A 243 11.92 -19.99 -10.28
CA VAL A 243 10.88 -20.18 -11.30
C VAL A 243 11.02 -19.20 -12.47
N MET A 244 11.48 -17.98 -12.19
CA MET A 244 11.68 -16.94 -13.20
C MET A 244 13.17 -16.81 -13.50
N SER A 245 13.52 -16.55 -14.76
CA SER A 245 14.89 -16.25 -15.14
C SER A 245 15.30 -14.86 -14.62
N PRO A 246 16.53 -14.72 -14.10
CA PRO A 246 17.12 -13.42 -13.76
C PRO A 246 17.30 -12.47 -14.95
N LEU A 247 17.22 -12.98 -16.19
CA LEU A 247 17.45 -12.21 -17.41
C LEU A 247 16.20 -11.47 -17.91
N VAL A 248 15.04 -11.63 -17.25
CA VAL A 248 13.78 -10.95 -17.58
C VAL A 248 13.66 -9.64 -16.79
N TYR A 249 13.64 -8.49 -17.46
CA TYR A 249 13.60 -7.16 -16.81
C TYR A 249 12.30 -6.35 -17.07
N GLY A 250 11.80 -5.70 -16.00
CA GLY A 250 11.27 -4.33 -15.92
C GLY A 250 10.14 -3.80 -16.82
N GLY A 251 9.54 -4.59 -17.71
CA GLY A 251 8.38 -4.18 -18.53
C GLY A 251 7.43 -5.33 -18.89
N PHE A 252 7.67 -6.49 -18.29
CA PHE A 252 7.03 -7.75 -18.65
C PHE A 252 5.66 -7.84 -17.98
N LYS A 253 4.57 -7.91 -18.77
CA LYS A 253 3.23 -8.27 -18.23
C LYS A 253 3.32 -9.73 -17.75
N PRO A 254 3.41 -9.98 -16.43
CA PRO A 254 3.95 -11.24 -15.97
C PRO A 254 3.02 -12.43 -16.25
N ASP A 255 1.71 -12.22 -16.31
CA ASP A 255 0.75 -13.31 -16.14
C ASP A 255 0.58 -14.22 -17.36
N ALA A 256 0.70 -13.69 -18.59
CA ALA A 256 0.52 -14.50 -19.81
C ALA A 256 1.67 -15.50 -20.06
N LYS A 257 2.91 -15.15 -19.66
CA LYS A 257 4.08 -16.02 -19.80
C LYS A 257 4.47 -16.71 -18.47
N ARG A 258 4.08 -16.21 -17.29
CA ARG A 258 4.24 -16.91 -15.97
C ARG A 258 3.63 -18.30 -15.95
N SER A 259 2.56 -18.52 -16.70
CA SER A 259 1.98 -19.86 -16.89
C SER A 259 2.96 -20.80 -17.60
N ILE A 260 3.67 -20.32 -18.64
CA ILE A 260 4.71 -21.06 -19.36
C ILE A 260 5.88 -21.39 -18.41
N PHE A 261 6.35 -20.42 -17.63
CA PHE A 261 7.40 -20.61 -16.61
C PHE A 261 7.00 -21.63 -15.55
N ALA A 262 5.75 -21.58 -15.06
CA ALA A 262 5.24 -22.50 -14.07
C ALA A 262 5.03 -23.92 -14.64
N ASN A 263 4.65 -24.05 -15.91
CA ASN A 263 4.45 -25.35 -16.56
C ASN A 263 5.75 -26.17 -16.62
N ALA A 264 6.92 -25.54 -16.74
CA ALA A 264 8.22 -26.23 -16.71
C ALA A 264 8.45 -27.00 -15.38
N LEU A 265 7.79 -26.61 -14.29
CA LEU A 265 7.87 -27.31 -13.00
C LEU A 265 7.24 -28.70 -13.03
N SER A 266 6.34 -28.98 -13.97
CA SER A 266 5.73 -30.31 -14.15
C SER A 266 6.76 -31.39 -14.49
N ASN A 267 7.88 -30.99 -15.09
CA ASN A 267 9.00 -31.85 -15.45
C ASN A 267 10.01 -32.05 -14.31
N SER A 268 9.86 -31.39 -13.15
CA SER A 268 10.77 -31.58 -12.02
C SER A 268 10.80 -33.05 -11.59
N PRO A 269 11.93 -33.63 -11.16
CA PRO A 269 11.94 -34.98 -10.60
C PRO A 269 11.40 -35.02 -9.17
N ASP A 270 11.30 -33.86 -8.50
CA ASP A 270 10.73 -33.72 -7.17
C ASP A 270 9.21 -33.65 -7.22
N ILE A 271 8.57 -34.67 -6.66
CA ILE A 271 7.11 -34.74 -6.59
C ILE A 271 6.51 -33.55 -5.82
N GLN A 272 7.21 -33.03 -4.81
CA GLN A 272 6.75 -31.91 -4.00
C GLN A 272 6.68 -30.61 -4.83
N ILE A 273 7.64 -30.41 -5.74
CA ILE A 273 7.64 -29.26 -6.67
C ILE A 273 6.44 -29.36 -7.62
N LYS A 274 6.15 -30.55 -8.17
CA LYS A 274 4.98 -30.76 -9.03
C LYS A 274 3.67 -30.42 -8.34
N TYR A 275 3.51 -30.84 -7.07
CA TYR A 275 2.29 -30.59 -6.30
C TYR A 275 1.98 -29.11 -6.08
N TRP A 276 2.99 -28.24 -6.05
CA TRP A 276 2.79 -26.81 -5.86
C TRP A 276 1.88 -26.20 -6.93
N LEU A 277 1.96 -26.70 -8.18
CA LEU A 277 1.12 -26.22 -9.29
C LEU A 277 -0.37 -26.44 -9.03
N ILE A 278 -0.73 -27.58 -8.45
CA ILE A 278 -2.12 -27.95 -8.13
C ILE A 278 -2.66 -27.06 -7.00
N LEU A 279 -1.87 -26.89 -5.94
CA LEU A 279 -2.26 -26.09 -4.78
C LEU A 279 -2.41 -24.60 -5.11
N ARG A 280 -1.57 -24.06 -6.00
CA ARG A 280 -1.63 -22.65 -6.41
C ARG A 280 -3.00 -22.32 -7.04
N SER A 281 -3.51 -23.18 -7.91
CA SER A 281 -4.79 -22.98 -8.59
C SER A 281 -6.00 -23.10 -7.67
N ALA A 282 -5.98 -24.05 -6.72
CA ALA A 282 -7.02 -24.16 -5.69
C ALA A 282 -7.06 -22.91 -4.78
N ARG A 283 -5.88 -22.42 -4.37
CA ARG A 283 -5.76 -21.28 -3.46
C ARG A 283 -6.25 -19.95 -4.04
N ILE A 284 -6.03 -19.70 -5.33
CA ILE A 284 -6.54 -18.47 -5.97
C ILE A 284 -8.08 -18.42 -5.85
N ARG A 285 -8.75 -19.57 -5.96
CA ARG A 285 -10.20 -19.67 -5.76
C ARG A 285 -10.58 -19.43 -4.30
N ASP A 286 -9.90 -20.07 -3.34
CA ASP A 286 -10.17 -19.90 -1.91
C ASP A 286 -9.94 -18.46 -1.44
N GLN A 287 -8.90 -17.78 -1.93
CA GLN A 287 -8.64 -16.37 -1.61
C GLN A 287 -9.72 -15.44 -2.16
N LYS A 288 -10.24 -15.71 -3.37
CA LYS A 288 -11.37 -14.94 -3.91
C LYS A 288 -12.63 -15.14 -3.07
N LEU A 289 -12.90 -16.37 -2.61
CA LEU A 289 -14.03 -16.68 -1.75
C LEU A 289 -13.91 -16.01 -0.37
N GLU A 290 -12.73 -16.06 0.24
CA GLU A 290 -12.47 -15.43 1.54
C GLU A 290 -12.63 -13.90 1.47
N LYS A 291 -12.11 -13.26 0.41
CA LYS A 291 -12.31 -11.82 0.17
C LYS A 291 -13.80 -11.46 0.07
N ARG A 292 -14.60 -12.28 -0.63
CA ARG A 292 -16.05 -12.07 -0.72
C ARG A 292 -16.72 -12.21 0.64
N ARG A 293 -16.38 -13.24 1.41
CA ARG A 293 -16.91 -13.43 2.77
C ARG A 293 -16.62 -12.23 3.66
N GLN A 294 -15.38 -11.74 3.66
CA GLN A 294 -14.95 -10.58 4.45
C GLN A 294 -15.73 -9.31 4.09
N LEU A 295 -16.01 -9.06 2.80
CA LEU A 295 -16.80 -7.90 2.35
C LEU A 295 -18.30 -7.98 2.70
N THR A 296 -18.82 -9.17 2.98
CA THR A 296 -20.26 -9.39 3.22
C THR A 296 -20.65 -9.25 4.71
N VAL A 297 -19.67 -9.11 5.62
CA VAL A 297 -19.93 -9.01 7.06
C VAL A 297 -20.19 -7.56 7.46
N SER A 298 -21.39 -7.05 7.16
CA SER A 298 -21.81 -5.68 7.49
C SER A 298 -22.68 -5.56 8.75
N ARG A 299 -23.02 -6.68 9.42
CA ARG A 299 -23.90 -6.65 10.61
C ARG A 299 -23.13 -6.46 11.92
N GLN A 300 -23.79 -5.83 12.88
CA GLN A 300 -23.31 -5.74 14.26
C GLN A 300 -23.10 -7.12 14.86
N ILE A 301 -22.08 -7.22 15.71
CA ILE A 301 -21.72 -8.44 16.43
C ILE A 301 -21.94 -8.21 17.91
N PHE A 302 -22.75 -9.07 18.50
CA PHE A 302 -23.06 -9.12 19.93
C PHE A 302 -22.28 -10.26 20.60
N GLN A 303 -22.30 -10.31 21.93
CA GLN A 303 -21.64 -11.38 22.67
C GLN A 303 -22.09 -12.79 22.24
N CYS A 304 -23.39 -12.95 21.91
CA CYS A 304 -23.94 -14.22 21.45
C CYS A 304 -23.34 -14.72 20.13
N ASP A 305 -22.84 -13.83 19.28
CA ASP A 305 -22.16 -14.20 18.03
C ASP A 305 -20.77 -14.81 18.32
N TYR A 306 -20.05 -14.32 19.34
CA TYR A 306 -18.76 -14.90 19.73
C TYR A 306 -18.93 -16.24 20.44
N ASP A 307 -19.95 -16.36 21.30
CA ASP A 307 -20.30 -17.63 21.93
C ASP A 307 -20.65 -18.67 20.86
N LYS A 308 -21.48 -18.30 19.88
CA LYS A 308 -21.83 -19.17 18.75
C LYS A 308 -20.61 -19.54 17.91
N ALA A 309 -19.74 -18.58 17.57
CA ALA A 309 -18.53 -18.86 16.82
C ALA A 309 -17.60 -19.83 17.55
N LEU A 310 -17.49 -19.71 18.87
CA LEU A 310 -16.70 -20.63 19.69
C LEU A 310 -17.36 -22.02 19.79
N GLN A 311 -18.67 -22.08 19.92
CA GLN A 311 -19.45 -23.33 19.92
C GLN A 311 -19.28 -24.07 18.59
N ASP A 312 -19.45 -23.37 17.47
CA ASP A 312 -19.29 -23.90 16.12
C ASP A 312 -17.85 -24.40 15.88
N ALA A 313 -16.84 -23.67 16.38
CA ALA A 313 -15.44 -24.05 16.24
C ALA A 313 -15.07 -25.32 17.02
N LEU A 314 -15.59 -25.48 18.24
CA LEU A 314 -15.30 -26.64 19.09
C LEU A 314 -16.06 -27.89 18.64
N GLY A 315 -17.28 -27.72 18.10
CA GLY A 315 -18.13 -28.80 17.60
C GLY A 315 -18.54 -29.83 18.66
N ASP A 316 -18.33 -29.51 19.94
CA ASP A 316 -18.58 -30.35 21.11
C ASP A 316 -19.20 -29.47 22.19
N GLN A 317 -20.46 -29.75 22.53
CA GLN A 317 -21.24 -28.94 23.47
C GLN A 317 -20.68 -28.98 24.88
N ASP A 318 -20.19 -30.12 25.34
CA ASP A 318 -19.64 -30.28 26.69
C ASP A 318 -18.30 -29.55 26.79
N LEU A 319 -17.47 -29.66 25.74
CA LEU A 319 -16.22 -28.91 25.68
C LEU A 319 -16.46 -27.41 25.64
N PHE A 320 -17.44 -26.96 24.84
CA PHE A 320 -17.84 -25.55 24.79
C PHE A 320 -18.28 -25.04 26.16
N GLN A 321 -19.17 -25.77 26.86
CA GLN A 321 -19.63 -25.36 28.17
C GLN A 321 -18.49 -25.30 29.19
N ARG A 322 -17.61 -26.32 29.21
CA ARG A 322 -16.41 -26.32 30.08
C ARG A 322 -15.47 -25.15 29.84
N VAL A 323 -15.28 -24.75 28.58
CA VAL A 323 -14.47 -23.58 28.22
C VAL A 323 -15.18 -22.30 28.65
N LYS A 324 -16.49 -22.18 28.39
CA LYS A 324 -17.29 -21.02 28.80
C LYS A 324 -17.28 -20.81 30.31
N ASP A 325 -17.51 -21.88 31.08
CA ASP A 325 -17.45 -21.85 32.54
C ASP A 325 -16.07 -21.39 33.03
N SER A 326 -15.00 -21.83 32.36
CA SER A 326 -13.64 -21.38 32.67
C SER A 326 -13.40 -19.91 32.29
N LEU A 327 -14.02 -19.42 31.22
CA LEU A 327 -13.92 -18.02 30.78
C LEU A 327 -14.68 -17.09 31.73
N GLU A 328 -15.72 -17.57 32.40
CA GLU A 328 -16.56 -16.79 33.34
C GLU A 328 -16.11 -16.89 34.80
N SER A 329 -15.59 -18.04 35.26
CA SER A 329 -15.20 -18.32 36.65
C SER A 329 -14.27 -17.27 37.28
N GLU A 330 -14.55 -16.69 38.44
CA GLU A 330 -13.69 -15.66 39.07
C GLU A 330 -12.29 -16.13 39.51
N LYS A 331 -12.10 -17.44 39.75
CA LYS A 331 -10.81 -18.02 40.18
C LYS A 331 -10.47 -19.24 39.34
N ILE A 332 -9.27 -19.25 38.74
CA ILE A 332 -8.69 -20.49 38.22
C ILE A 332 -7.85 -21.10 39.34
N LEU A 333 -8.05 -22.40 39.59
CA LEU A 333 -7.20 -23.21 40.46
C LEU A 333 -5.76 -23.12 39.93
N ALA A 334 -4.96 -22.21 40.49
CA ALA A 334 -3.52 -22.18 40.22
C ALA A 334 -2.95 -23.48 40.80
N TYR A 335 -2.30 -24.27 39.96
CA TYR A 335 -1.63 -25.46 40.43
C TYR A 335 -0.42 -25.01 41.27
N ASN A 336 -0.44 -25.33 42.57
CA ASN A 336 0.70 -25.13 43.47
C ASN A 336 1.77 -26.17 43.14
N GLU A 337 2.43 -26.04 42.00
CA GLU A 337 3.67 -26.75 41.73
C GLU A 337 4.79 -26.12 42.58
N GLU A 338 5.71 -26.95 43.10
CA GLU A 338 6.87 -26.47 43.86
C GLU A 338 7.54 -25.31 43.12
N ARG A 339 7.82 -24.23 43.86
CA ARG A 339 8.45 -23.02 43.33
C ARG A 339 9.73 -23.40 42.59
N SER A 340 9.70 -23.43 41.26
CA SER A 340 10.92 -23.40 40.46
C SER A 340 11.71 -22.19 40.93
N THR A 341 12.93 -22.44 41.40
CA THR A 341 13.82 -21.46 42.06
C THR A 341 14.37 -20.43 41.09
N THR A 342 14.27 -20.67 39.78
CA THR A 342 14.72 -19.76 38.74
C THR A 342 13.63 -18.75 38.38
N PRO A 343 13.87 -17.43 38.56
CA PRO A 343 12.94 -16.40 38.13
C PRO A 343 12.83 -16.40 36.60
N VAL A 344 11.62 -16.66 36.10
CA VAL A 344 11.32 -16.60 34.65
C VAL A 344 10.92 -15.15 34.32
N PRO A 345 11.53 -14.51 33.32
CA PRO A 345 11.20 -13.12 32.99
C PRO A 345 9.83 -13.04 32.29
N TYR A 346 9.00 -12.11 32.77
CA TYR A 346 7.73 -11.75 32.17
C TYR A 346 7.42 -10.27 32.45
N LEU A 347 6.47 -9.72 31.71
CA LEU A 347 5.93 -8.38 31.89
C LEU A 347 4.47 -8.46 32.31
N GLY A 348 4.07 -7.55 33.19
CA GLY A 348 2.69 -7.41 33.64
C GLY A 348 2.36 -8.31 34.84
N SER A 349 1.10 -8.73 34.95
CA SER A 349 0.57 -9.38 36.16
C SER A 349 0.14 -10.82 35.94
N LEU A 350 0.52 -11.72 36.86
CA LEU A 350 0.01 -13.10 36.88
C LEU A 350 -1.50 -13.17 37.21
N SER A 351 -2.09 -12.10 37.76
CA SER A 351 -3.54 -12.02 38.00
C SER A 351 -4.35 -11.60 36.76
N ALA A 352 -3.68 -11.19 35.66
CA ALA A 352 -4.34 -10.78 34.45
C ALA A 352 -5.15 -11.93 33.80
N LYS A 353 -6.33 -11.62 33.25
CA LYS A 353 -7.20 -12.60 32.58
C LYS A 353 -6.73 -12.94 31.15
N VAL A 354 -5.84 -12.13 30.57
CA VAL A 354 -5.30 -12.30 29.22
C VAL A 354 -3.78 -12.33 29.26
N ALA A 355 -3.20 -13.22 28.45
CA ALA A 355 -1.77 -13.30 28.26
C ALA A 355 -1.37 -13.21 26.77
N PHE A 356 -0.21 -12.62 26.49
CA PHE A 356 0.40 -12.55 25.17
C PHE A 356 1.76 -13.24 25.17
N ILE A 357 1.94 -14.21 24.27
CA ILE A 357 3.23 -14.83 24.01
C ILE A 357 3.73 -14.29 22.69
N LEU A 358 4.86 -13.62 22.75
CA LEU A 358 5.37 -12.80 21.66
C LEU A 358 6.46 -13.54 20.90
N ASP A 359 6.36 -13.52 19.58
CA ASP A 359 7.47 -13.87 18.70
C ASP A 359 8.41 -12.65 18.55
N TYR A 360 8.96 -12.44 17.36
CA TYR A 360 9.64 -11.20 16.98
C TYR A 360 8.65 -10.05 16.70
N GLY A 361 9.15 -8.82 16.77
CA GLY A 361 8.47 -7.64 16.26
C GLY A 361 8.44 -7.67 14.73
N ALA A 362 7.28 -7.92 14.13
CA ALA A 362 7.11 -7.90 12.69
C ALA A 362 7.51 -6.52 12.14
N VAL A 363 8.30 -6.49 11.05
CA VAL A 363 8.72 -5.26 10.34
C VAL A 363 8.14 -5.24 8.92
N SER A 364 8.00 -4.04 8.35
CA SER A 364 7.52 -3.89 6.97
C SER A 364 8.52 -4.47 5.97
N GLU A 365 8.00 -5.04 4.88
CA GLU A 365 8.81 -5.50 3.74
C GLU A 365 9.32 -4.33 2.87
N ALA A 366 8.64 -3.18 2.96
CA ALA A 366 9.05 -1.91 2.37
C ALA A 366 9.98 -1.22 3.37
N SER A 367 11.29 -1.26 3.09
CA SER A 367 12.28 -0.54 3.88
C SER A 367 12.25 0.90 3.42
N LYS A 368 11.41 1.72 4.08
CA LYS A 368 11.62 3.16 4.18
C LYS A 368 11.19 3.63 5.54
N VAL A 369 12.20 4.01 6.31
CA VAL A 369 12.08 4.55 7.65
C VAL A 369 11.53 5.96 7.50
N PHE A 370 10.21 6.10 7.53
CA PHE A 370 9.59 7.41 7.42
C PHE A 370 9.56 8.20 8.71
N LEU A 371 9.65 7.51 9.84
CA LEU A 371 9.60 8.08 11.16
C LEU A 371 10.45 7.16 12.03
N GLU A 372 11.70 7.53 12.19
CA GLU A 372 12.58 6.98 13.22
C GLU A 372 12.29 7.61 14.58
N THR A 373 11.02 7.87 14.88
CA THR A 373 10.61 8.04 16.27
C THR A 373 10.71 6.66 16.90
N SER A 374 11.81 6.43 17.61
CA SER A 374 11.86 5.47 18.70
C SER A 374 10.64 5.73 19.56
N VAL A 375 9.58 4.92 19.39
CA VAL A 375 8.55 4.81 20.41
C VAL A 375 9.31 4.25 21.59
N GLN A 376 9.78 5.14 22.48
CA GLN A 376 10.51 4.76 23.67
C GLN A 376 9.66 3.69 24.35
N GLN A 377 10.27 2.54 24.61
CA GLN A 377 9.65 1.48 25.40
C GLN A 377 9.61 1.95 26.86
N GLU A 378 8.85 3.01 27.15
CA GLU A 378 8.46 3.30 28.52
C GLU A 378 7.68 2.09 29.04
N ASN A 379 8.16 1.51 30.14
CA ASN A 379 7.56 0.39 30.88
C ASN A 379 7.69 -1.01 30.26
N GLY A 380 8.51 -1.19 29.21
CA GLY A 380 8.87 -2.52 28.65
C GLY A 380 7.78 -3.25 27.85
N LEU A 381 6.50 -2.85 27.94
CA LEU A 381 5.40 -3.46 27.17
C LEU A 381 5.42 -2.99 25.70
N PRO A 382 5.20 -3.87 24.69
CA PRO A 382 5.14 -3.47 23.29
C PRO A 382 4.12 -2.35 23.05
N TRP A 383 4.49 -1.35 22.23
CA TRP A 383 3.62 -0.23 21.87
C TRP A 383 2.25 -0.70 21.35
N ALA A 384 2.25 -1.82 20.62
CA ALA A 384 1.06 -2.45 20.04
C ALA A 384 0.00 -2.78 21.11
N LEU A 385 0.44 -3.29 22.26
CA LEU A 385 -0.46 -3.61 23.38
C LEU A 385 -0.85 -2.35 24.15
N ARG A 386 0.09 -1.43 24.38
CA ARG A 386 -0.19 -0.13 25.02
C ARG A 386 -1.23 0.68 24.24
N GLY A 387 -1.13 0.73 22.92
CA GLY A 387 -2.09 1.42 22.06
C GLY A 387 -3.51 0.88 22.20
N CYS A 388 -3.66 -0.43 22.45
CA CYS A 388 -4.93 -1.09 22.75
C CYS A 388 -5.43 -0.85 24.19
N GLY A 389 -4.71 -0.12 25.06
CA GLY A 389 -5.13 0.11 26.45
C GLY A 389 -4.67 -0.97 27.44
N PHE A 390 -3.80 -1.90 27.02
CA PHE A 390 -3.19 -2.84 27.96
C PHE A 390 -2.15 -2.14 28.85
N THR A 391 -2.19 -2.44 30.13
CA THR A 391 -1.28 -1.97 31.18
C THR A 391 -0.60 -3.17 31.84
N LEU A 392 0.46 -2.93 32.62
CA LEU A 392 1.11 -4.01 33.38
C LEU A 392 0.18 -4.68 34.40
N GLU A 393 -0.95 -4.06 34.75
CA GLU A 393 -1.91 -4.62 35.70
C GLU A 393 -2.92 -5.58 35.05
N ASN A 394 -3.31 -5.31 33.79
CA ASN A 394 -4.39 -6.03 33.11
C ASN A 394 -3.92 -7.04 32.05
N VAL A 395 -2.60 -7.16 31.85
CA VAL A 395 -2.01 -8.10 30.87
C VAL A 395 -0.85 -8.88 31.49
N LEU A 396 -0.64 -10.10 30.98
CA LEU A 396 0.60 -10.86 31.17
C LEU A 396 1.29 -11.00 29.80
N SER A 397 2.59 -10.79 29.71
CA SER A 397 3.30 -10.87 28.42
C SER A 397 4.74 -11.35 28.55
N TRP A 398 5.20 -12.19 27.62
CA TRP A 398 6.61 -12.60 27.50
C TRP A 398 6.91 -13.08 26.08
N THR A 399 8.19 -13.15 25.72
CA THR A 399 8.63 -13.65 24.39
C THR A 399 8.88 -15.15 24.40
N TYR A 400 8.78 -15.80 23.23
CA TYR A 400 8.99 -17.24 23.06
C TYR A 400 10.39 -17.74 23.51
N ASN A 401 11.36 -16.83 23.61
CA ASN A 401 12.73 -17.12 24.03
C ASN A 401 13.13 -16.35 25.30
N PHE A 402 12.17 -15.72 25.98
CA PHE A 402 12.40 -14.94 27.20
C PHE A 402 13.38 -13.76 27.06
N LYS A 403 13.74 -13.35 25.83
CA LYS A 403 14.55 -12.16 25.52
C LYS A 403 13.69 -10.91 25.32
N GLN A 404 14.32 -9.75 25.19
CA GLN A 404 13.61 -8.50 24.90
C GLN A 404 12.86 -8.58 23.56
N PHE A 405 11.62 -8.09 23.54
CA PHE A 405 10.83 -8.00 22.31
C PHE A 405 11.48 -7.02 21.33
N SER A 406 11.95 -7.54 20.20
CA SER A 406 12.72 -6.83 19.19
C SER A 406 12.40 -7.35 17.77
N PRO A 407 12.68 -6.57 16.72
CA PRO A 407 12.67 -7.08 15.34
C PRO A 407 13.59 -8.29 15.16
N LEU A 408 13.36 -9.05 14.08
CA LEU A 408 14.32 -10.10 13.69
C LEU A 408 15.67 -9.47 13.37
N GLY A 409 16.69 -9.92 14.09
CA GLY A 409 18.10 -9.68 13.79
C GLY A 409 18.78 -10.98 13.37
N VAL A 410 20.01 -10.88 12.87
CA VAL A 410 20.82 -12.04 12.46
C VAL A 410 21.09 -12.97 13.66
N ASP A 411 21.18 -12.41 14.87
CA ASP A 411 21.38 -13.17 16.12
C ASP A 411 20.13 -13.94 16.59
N ASN A 412 18.96 -13.65 16.02
CA ASN A 412 17.68 -14.28 16.36
C ASN A 412 17.33 -15.45 15.42
N LEU A 413 18.28 -15.93 14.62
CA LEU A 413 18.08 -16.99 13.63
C LEU A 413 18.19 -18.40 14.22
N SER A 414 18.84 -18.58 15.37
CA SER A 414 18.89 -19.86 16.05
C SER A 414 17.54 -20.19 16.73
N ASP A 415 16.95 -21.33 16.33
CA ASP A 415 15.76 -21.93 16.94
C ASP A 415 16.17 -22.72 18.21
N GLU A 416 16.82 -22.06 19.18
CA GLU A 416 17.07 -22.69 20.48
C GLU A 416 15.76 -22.73 21.26
N ASN A 417 15.15 -23.92 21.25
CA ASN A 417 13.87 -24.23 21.87
C ASN A 417 14.02 -24.45 23.39
N GLU A 418 14.90 -23.68 24.02
CA GLU A 418 15.22 -23.72 25.43
C GLU A 418 14.19 -22.89 26.19
N GLY A 419 13.31 -23.55 26.96
CA GLY A 419 12.33 -22.83 27.79
C GLY A 419 10.93 -23.43 27.89
N HIS A 420 10.66 -24.61 27.30
CA HIS A 420 9.35 -25.27 27.42
C HIS A 420 8.85 -25.39 28.87
N GLN A 421 9.74 -25.74 29.80
CA GLN A 421 9.42 -25.82 31.22
C GLN A 421 9.09 -24.45 31.83
N ALA A 422 9.83 -23.41 31.43
CA ALA A 422 9.58 -22.04 31.87
C ALA A 422 8.23 -21.50 31.35
N HIS A 423 7.88 -21.76 30.08
CA HIS A 423 6.56 -21.43 29.53
C HIS A 423 5.44 -22.14 30.28
N ARG A 424 5.59 -23.46 30.49
CA ARG A 424 4.63 -24.26 31.24
C ARG A 424 4.42 -23.71 32.65
N SER A 425 5.52 -23.37 33.35
CA SER A 425 5.48 -22.78 34.69
C SER A 425 4.69 -21.46 34.73
N LEU A 426 4.94 -20.53 33.81
CA LEU A 426 4.19 -19.27 33.75
C LEU A 426 2.71 -19.49 33.45
N ILE A 427 2.39 -20.39 32.52
CA ILE A 427 0.99 -20.69 32.17
C ILE A 427 0.25 -21.23 33.40
N LEU A 428 0.82 -22.20 34.10
CA LEU A 428 0.22 -22.82 35.29
C LEU A 428 0.04 -21.81 36.45
N ARG A 429 1.00 -20.90 36.64
CA ARG A 429 0.96 -19.86 37.70
C ARG A 429 0.04 -18.69 37.37
N SER A 430 -0.29 -18.47 36.09
CA SER A 430 -1.12 -17.35 35.65
C SER A 430 -2.62 -17.61 35.86
N GLN A 431 -3.38 -16.54 36.06
CA GLN A 431 -4.85 -16.51 36.02
C GLN A 431 -5.41 -16.21 34.62
N ALA A 432 -4.54 -16.21 33.60
CA ALA A 432 -4.94 -15.95 32.23
C ALA A 432 -5.80 -17.10 31.70
N ARG A 433 -6.91 -16.73 31.06
CA ARG A 433 -7.91 -17.64 30.46
C ARG A 433 -7.76 -17.70 28.95
N ILE A 434 -7.38 -16.57 28.34
CA ILE A 434 -7.09 -16.46 26.91
C ILE A 434 -5.61 -16.14 26.73
N PHE A 435 -4.94 -16.94 25.90
CA PHE A 435 -3.54 -16.75 25.51
C PHE A 435 -3.47 -16.43 24.02
N PHE A 436 -2.97 -15.25 23.70
CA PHE A 436 -2.65 -14.88 22.32
C PHE A 436 -1.23 -15.33 21.99
N LEU A 437 -1.11 -16.21 21.02
CA LEU A 437 0.16 -16.71 20.50
C LEU A 437 0.53 -15.86 19.28
N CYS A 438 1.24 -14.76 19.51
CA CYS A 438 1.53 -13.75 18.50
C CYS A 438 2.77 -14.14 17.69
N GLY A 439 2.56 -15.04 16.72
CA GLY A 439 3.58 -15.49 15.77
C GLY A 439 3.85 -16.99 15.83
N PRO A 440 4.50 -17.53 14.79
CA PRO A 440 4.75 -18.95 14.62
C PRO A 440 5.63 -19.55 15.73
N ARG A 441 6.70 -18.86 16.17
CA ARG A 441 7.59 -19.39 17.22
C ARG A 441 6.91 -19.36 18.60
N ALA A 442 6.13 -18.31 18.88
CA ALA A 442 5.31 -18.25 20.09
C ALA A 442 4.32 -19.43 20.17
N ALA A 443 3.70 -19.80 19.04
CA ALA A 443 2.83 -20.96 18.97
C ALA A 443 3.58 -22.28 19.18
N ASN A 444 4.76 -22.43 18.58
CA ASN A 444 5.56 -23.65 18.67
C ASN A 444 6.19 -23.86 20.05
N ALA A 445 6.51 -22.78 20.78
CA ALA A 445 7.13 -22.84 22.10
C ALA A 445 6.20 -23.40 23.19
N VAL A 446 4.88 -23.34 22.96
CA VAL A 446 3.88 -23.67 23.99
C VAL A 446 2.94 -24.80 23.58
N ARG A 447 2.78 -25.10 22.30
CA ARG A 447 1.81 -26.09 21.83
C ARG A 447 2.43 -27.51 21.79
N PRO A 448 2.00 -28.46 22.64
CA PRO A 448 2.25 -29.88 22.42
C PRO A 448 1.77 -30.33 21.04
N ARG A 449 2.59 -31.10 20.32
CA ARG A 449 2.23 -31.65 19.00
C ARG A 449 0.99 -32.57 19.04
N SER A 450 0.64 -33.11 20.19
CA SER A 450 -0.48 -34.03 20.40
C SER A 450 -1.84 -33.36 20.64
N LEU A 451 -1.89 -32.05 20.89
CA LEU A 451 -3.16 -31.37 21.18
C LEU A 451 -4.01 -31.19 19.92
N LYS A 452 -5.31 -31.45 20.05
CA LYS A 452 -6.30 -31.17 19.01
C LYS A 452 -6.37 -29.65 18.77
N THR A 453 -6.40 -29.27 17.50
CA THR A 453 -6.59 -27.88 17.07
C THR A 453 -7.93 -27.72 16.40
N PHE A 454 -8.53 -26.55 16.56
CA PHE A 454 -9.83 -26.18 15.99
C PHE A 454 -9.68 -24.90 15.16
N ASP A 455 -10.64 -24.63 14.30
CA ASP A 455 -10.70 -23.43 13.47
C ASP A 455 -11.82 -22.51 13.98
N LEU A 456 -11.43 -21.39 14.59
CA LEU A 456 -12.34 -20.34 15.01
C LEU A 456 -12.49 -19.33 13.87
N GLU A 457 -13.71 -19.08 13.39
CA GLU A 457 -13.99 -18.06 12.38
C GLU A 457 -14.57 -16.80 13.04
N LEU A 458 -13.84 -15.69 12.95
CA LEU A 458 -14.29 -14.38 13.44
C LEU A 458 -14.35 -13.42 12.24
N ARG A 459 -15.55 -13.00 11.85
CA ARG A 459 -15.78 -12.02 10.76
C ARG A 459 -15.01 -12.31 9.46
N GLY A 460 -15.02 -13.57 9.03
CA GLY A 460 -14.31 -14.00 7.82
C GLY A 460 -12.78 -14.07 8.00
N PHE A 461 -12.28 -14.10 9.23
CA PHE A 461 -10.90 -14.45 9.55
C PHE A 461 -10.87 -15.77 10.30
N ARG A 462 -10.05 -16.72 9.84
CA ARG A 462 -9.84 -18.01 10.51
C ARG A 462 -8.64 -17.99 11.45
N TYR A 463 -8.82 -18.49 12.66
CA TYR A 463 -7.81 -18.62 13.71
C TYR A 463 -7.68 -20.08 14.11
N LYS A 464 -6.44 -20.55 14.21
CA LYS A 464 -6.18 -21.84 14.85
C LYS A 464 -6.25 -21.65 16.35
N ILE A 465 -7.13 -22.42 17.01
CA ILE A 465 -7.26 -22.41 18.46
C ILE A 465 -6.97 -23.80 19.03
N PHE A 466 -6.58 -23.84 20.30
CA PHE A 466 -6.54 -25.08 21.07
C PHE A 466 -6.87 -24.81 22.53
N VAL A 467 -7.30 -25.86 23.22
CA VAL A 467 -7.72 -25.82 24.63
C VAL A 467 -6.80 -26.74 25.42
N THR A 468 -6.29 -26.27 26.56
CA THR A 468 -5.33 -27.03 27.41
C THR A 468 -5.99 -27.55 28.68
N TYR A 469 -5.18 -28.21 29.53
CA TYR A 469 -5.51 -28.51 30.93
C TYR A 469 -6.07 -27.23 31.60
N PHE A 470 -7.21 -27.35 32.27
CA PHE A 470 -8.03 -26.25 32.83
C PHE A 470 -8.90 -25.44 31.84
N ASN A 471 -9.19 -25.97 30.64
CA ASN A 471 -10.11 -25.37 29.67
C ASN A 471 -9.75 -23.93 29.22
N ARG A 472 -8.46 -23.58 29.31
CA ARG A 472 -7.94 -22.28 28.87
C ARG A 472 -7.82 -22.24 27.35
N LEU A 473 -8.16 -21.10 26.76
CA LEU A 473 -8.22 -20.91 25.31
C LEU A 473 -6.94 -20.29 24.79
N PHE A 474 -6.31 -20.94 23.80
CA PHE A 474 -5.14 -20.42 23.10
C PHE A 474 -5.52 -20.06 21.68
N ILE A 475 -5.24 -18.82 21.27
CA ILE A 475 -5.58 -18.28 19.96
C ILE A 475 -4.28 -17.95 19.22
N GLN A 476 -4.05 -18.58 18.07
CA GLN A 476 -2.92 -18.26 17.21
C GLN A 476 -3.18 -16.96 16.45
N CYS A 477 -2.41 -15.95 16.78
CA CYS A 477 -2.49 -14.61 16.21
C CYS A 477 -1.24 -14.29 15.38
N PRO A 478 -1.36 -13.38 14.40
CA PRO A 478 -0.19 -12.88 13.68
C PRO A 478 0.80 -12.16 14.63
N ALA A 479 2.10 -12.17 14.36
CA ALA A 479 3.16 -11.58 15.22
C ALA A 479 3.03 -10.06 15.39
N LEU A 480 3.16 -9.51 16.60
CA LEU A 480 2.92 -8.07 16.83
C LEU A 480 3.84 -7.16 16.00
N PRO A 481 3.36 -6.00 15.53
CA PRO A 481 4.18 -5.05 14.80
C PRO A 481 5.27 -4.42 15.68
N SER A 482 6.49 -4.29 15.16
CA SER A 482 7.60 -3.62 15.85
C SER A 482 7.46 -2.10 15.88
N LYS A 483 6.85 -1.52 14.85
CA LYS A 483 6.56 -0.09 14.68
C LYS A 483 5.17 0.07 14.07
N ILE A 484 4.60 1.28 14.15
CA ILE A 484 3.26 1.63 13.66
C ILE A 484 3.06 1.26 12.18
N TRP A 485 4.12 1.40 11.38
CA TRP A 485 4.13 1.17 9.91
C TRP A 485 4.57 -0.25 9.51
N SER A 486 4.81 -1.14 10.47
CA SER A 486 5.55 -2.38 10.24
C SER A 486 4.73 -3.56 9.67
N ARG A 487 3.44 -3.42 9.35
CA ARG A 487 2.59 -4.56 8.93
C ARG A 487 1.56 -4.23 7.85
N THR A 488 1.13 -5.29 7.16
CA THR A 488 -0.04 -5.28 6.28
C THR A 488 -1.31 -5.12 7.11
N GLY A 489 -2.19 -4.20 6.71
CA GLY A 489 -3.38 -3.86 7.50
C GLY A 489 -4.30 -5.05 7.81
N THR A 490 -4.37 -6.06 6.94
CA THR A 490 -5.12 -7.31 7.19
C THR A 490 -4.70 -8.05 8.47
N ASP A 491 -3.40 -8.09 8.76
CA ASP A 491 -2.91 -8.77 9.97
C ASP A 491 -3.27 -7.98 11.24
N SER A 492 -3.24 -6.65 11.16
CA SER A 492 -3.64 -5.77 12.25
C SER A 492 -5.14 -5.91 12.53
N THR A 493 -5.98 -5.94 11.49
CA THR A 493 -7.40 -6.27 11.61
C THR A 493 -7.61 -7.62 12.28
N LYS A 494 -6.83 -8.64 11.88
CA LYS A 494 -6.91 -9.98 12.46
C LYS A 494 -6.54 -10.00 13.95
N ILE A 495 -5.55 -9.24 14.40
CA ILE A 495 -5.26 -9.11 15.84
C ILE A 495 -6.41 -8.39 16.54
N SER A 496 -6.90 -7.29 15.97
CA SER A 496 -7.99 -6.50 16.55
C SER A 496 -9.26 -7.30 16.76
N GLU A 497 -9.67 -8.13 15.80
CA GLU A 497 -10.84 -9.00 15.94
C GLU A 497 -10.66 -10.08 17.02
N ALA A 498 -9.46 -10.62 17.18
CA ALA A 498 -9.15 -11.56 18.24
C ALA A 498 -9.20 -10.90 19.64
N ILE A 499 -8.70 -9.67 19.75
CA ILE A 499 -8.80 -8.87 20.98
C ILE A 499 -10.27 -8.54 21.28
N ARG A 500 -11.07 -8.15 20.28
CA ARG A 500 -12.51 -7.87 20.46
C ARG A 500 -13.27 -9.11 20.95
N CYS A 501 -12.96 -10.28 20.41
CA CYS A 501 -13.50 -11.54 20.88
C CYS A 501 -13.15 -11.77 22.37
N ALA A 502 -11.90 -11.57 22.78
CA ALA A 502 -11.50 -11.71 24.18
C ALA A 502 -12.18 -10.68 25.11
N ILE A 503 -12.33 -9.43 24.68
CA ILE A 503 -13.06 -8.39 25.43
C ILE A 503 -14.49 -8.86 25.70
N SER A 504 -15.17 -9.38 24.67
CA SER A 504 -16.55 -9.84 24.80
C SER A 504 -16.68 -11.07 25.69
N LEU A 505 -15.77 -12.05 25.54
CA LEU A 505 -15.83 -13.31 26.30
C LEU A 505 -15.43 -13.13 27.77
N LEU A 506 -14.50 -12.21 28.08
CA LEU A 506 -13.96 -12.02 29.42
C LEU A 506 -14.52 -10.78 30.15
N ARG A 507 -15.37 -9.99 29.46
CA ARG A 507 -15.91 -8.71 29.91
C ARG A 507 -14.79 -7.77 30.38
N LEU A 508 -13.80 -7.56 29.51
CA LEU A 508 -12.69 -6.64 29.80
C LEU A 508 -13.14 -5.20 29.56
N GLU A 509 -12.71 -4.29 30.44
CA GLU A 509 -13.00 -2.87 30.34
C GLU A 509 -11.74 -2.08 29.99
N GLY A 510 -11.89 -0.91 29.36
CA GLY A 510 -10.78 -0.01 29.04
C GLY A 510 -9.85 -0.48 27.91
N ILE A 511 -10.16 -1.57 27.21
CA ILE A 511 -9.38 -2.10 26.08
C ILE A 511 -10.01 -1.66 24.74
N ARG A 512 -9.17 -1.16 23.83
CA ARG A 512 -9.52 -0.64 22.51
C ARG A 512 -9.00 -1.58 21.41
N PRO A 513 -9.80 -2.56 20.95
CA PRO A 513 -9.34 -3.63 20.06
C PRO A 513 -8.83 -3.12 18.70
N TYR A 514 -9.45 -2.08 18.13
CA TYR A 514 -9.11 -1.59 16.78
C TYR A 514 -7.96 -0.59 16.73
N SER A 515 -7.27 -0.36 17.84
CA SER A 515 -6.13 0.57 17.86
C SER A 515 -5.04 0.19 16.88
N LEU A 516 -4.69 -1.09 16.81
CA LEU A 516 -3.69 -1.57 15.86
C LEU A 516 -4.10 -1.39 14.40
N GLU A 517 -5.36 -1.64 14.09
CA GLU A 517 -5.90 -1.44 12.74
C GLU A 517 -5.83 0.04 12.34
N THR A 518 -6.35 0.94 13.17
CA THR A 518 -6.35 2.39 12.89
C THR A 518 -4.92 2.92 12.70
N HIS A 519 -3.96 2.49 13.51
CA HIS A 519 -2.54 2.82 13.32
C HIS A 519 -1.98 2.32 11.97
N SER A 520 -2.39 1.13 11.53
CA SER A 520 -1.97 0.56 10.25
C SER A 520 -2.60 1.29 9.06
N ILE A 521 -3.83 1.79 9.22
CA ILE A 521 -4.53 2.65 8.24
C ILE A 521 -3.73 3.94 8.01
N VAL A 522 -3.25 4.59 9.08
CA VAL A 522 -2.41 5.79 8.96
C VAL A 522 -1.14 5.50 8.14
N GLY A 523 -0.41 4.43 8.47
CA GLY A 523 0.78 4.03 7.70
C GLY A 523 0.48 3.77 6.22
N THR A 524 -0.68 3.18 5.92
CA THR A 524 -1.14 2.91 4.55
C THR A 524 -1.45 4.21 3.80
N ILE A 525 -2.19 5.13 4.42
CA ILE A 525 -2.53 6.42 3.83
C ILE A 525 -1.27 7.21 3.48
N LEU A 526 -0.28 7.25 4.38
CA LEU A 526 1.00 7.92 4.15
C LEU A 526 1.76 7.27 2.97
N THR A 527 1.72 5.95 2.88
CA THR A 527 2.34 5.19 1.77
C THR A 527 1.69 5.53 0.43
N TRP A 528 0.36 5.47 0.33
CA TRP A 528 -0.36 5.85 -0.89
C TRP A 528 -0.07 7.28 -1.30
N ARG A 529 -0.02 8.21 -0.34
CA ARG A 529 0.30 9.61 -0.62
C ARG A 529 1.71 9.80 -1.16
N ARG A 530 2.69 9.02 -0.68
CA ARG A 530 4.05 8.98 -1.22
C ARG A 530 4.03 8.51 -2.67
N HIS A 531 3.31 7.43 -2.97
CA HIS A 531 3.25 6.86 -4.32
C HIS A 531 2.67 7.86 -5.32
N GLU A 532 1.61 8.57 -4.94
CA GLU A 532 1.04 9.67 -5.72
C GLU A 532 2.07 10.78 -5.99
N LYS A 533 2.82 11.21 -4.95
CA LYS A 533 3.88 12.23 -5.10
C LYS A 533 5.01 11.76 -6.02
N MET A 534 5.30 10.46 -6.06
CA MET A 534 6.29 9.85 -6.95
C MET A 534 5.75 9.59 -8.37
N GLY A 535 4.57 10.13 -8.72
CA GLY A 535 4.01 10.09 -10.07
C GLY A 535 3.27 8.80 -10.41
N LYS A 536 2.98 7.95 -9.42
CA LYS A 536 2.19 6.73 -9.63
C LYS A 536 0.69 7.05 -9.68
N PRO A 537 -0.12 6.22 -10.35
CA PRO A 537 -1.56 6.46 -10.44
C PRO A 537 -2.18 6.57 -9.04
N PRO A 538 -3.08 7.55 -8.81
CA PRO A 538 -3.77 7.68 -7.53
C PRO A 538 -4.64 6.47 -7.26
N ILE A 539 -4.71 6.07 -6.00
CA ILE A 539 -5.61 5.00 -5.58
C ILE A 539 -7.05 5.51 -5.56
N THR A 540 -7.96 4.70 -6.07
CA THR A 540 -9.39 5.01 -6.11
C THR A 540 -10.15 4.10 -5.16
N VAL A 541 -11.38 4.48 -4.81
CA VAL A 541 -12.27 3.68 -3.95
C VAL A 541 -12.45 2.25 -4.47
N ASP A 542 -12.46 2.04 -5.80
CA ASP A 542 -12.60 0.72 -6.43
C ASP A 542 -11.36 -0.16 -6.30
N LYS A 543 -10.17 0.44 -6.20
CA LYS A 543 -8.87 -0.25 -6.09
C LYS A 543 -8.36 -0.31 -4.65
N MET A 544 -9.18 0.12 -3.70
CA MET A 544 -8.83 0.22 -2.29
C MET A 544 -8.58 -1.17 -1.67
N ASP A 545 -7.57 -1.24 -0.81
CA ASP A 545 -7.27 -2.47 -0.05
C ASP A 545 -8.44 -2.91 0.83
N LEU A 546 -8.65 -4.22 0.91
CA LEU A 546 -9.78 -4.82 1.65
C LEU A 546 -9.81 -4.40 3.13
N PHE A 547 -8.67 -4.32 3.80
CA PHE A 547 -8.67 -3.92 5.22
C PHE A 547 -9.05 -2.44 5.40
N VAL A 548 -8.76 -1.58 4.42
CA VAL A 548 -9.21 -0.18 4.44
C VAL A 548 -10.72 -0.13 4.20
N ALA A 549 -11.23 -0.94 3.26
CA ALA A 549 -12.67 -1.08 3.05
C ALA A 549 -13.39 -1.56 4.33
N LEU A 550 -12.85 -2.56 5.03
CA LEU A 550 -13.38 -3.04 6.30
C LEU A 550 -13.35 -1.95 7.38
N TRP A 551 -12.26 -1.21 7.49
CA TRP A 551 -12.15 -0.10 8.42
C TRP A 551 -13.19 0.98 8.14
N VAL A 552 -13.34 1.43 6.88
CA VAL A 552 -14.34 2.41 6.46
C VAL A 552 -15.76 1.90 6.75
N ALA A 553 -16.05 0.64 6.42
CA ALA A 553 -17.35 0.02 6.68
C ALA A 553 -17.68 -0.04 8.18
N ARG A 554 -16.70 -0.30 9.05
CA ARG A 554 -16.88 -0.23 10.52
C ARG A 554 -17.13 1.18 11.02
N LYS A 555 -16.62 2.19 10.31
CA LYS A 555 -17.02 3.59 10.54
C LYS A 555 -18.41 3.90 9.98
N GLY A 556 -19.18 2.90 9.53
CA GLY A 556 -20.53 3.10 8.98
C GLY A 556 -20.55 3.99 7.73
N ILE A 557 -19.42 4.08 7.02
CA ILE A 557 -19.30 4.85 5.78
C ILE A 557 -19.47 3.87 4.64
N ASP A 558 -20.56 4.01 3.87
CA ASP A 558 -20.75 3.25 2.65
C ASP A 558 -19.86 3.77 1.51
N LYS A 559 -19.80 3.01 0.42
CA LYS A 559 -18.95 3.32 -0.74
C LYS A 559 -19.34 4.64 -1.42
N ASP A 560 -20.62 4.96 -1.49
CA ASP A 560 -21.11 6.18 -2.15
C ASP A 560 -20.77 7.42 -1.30
N THR A 561 -20.93 7.30 0.02
CA THR A 561 -20.52 8.32 0.99
C THR A 561 -19.01 8.53 0.96
N LEU A 562 -18.21 7.45 0.91
CA LEU A 562 -16.76 7.55 0.76
C LEU A 562 -16.38 8.25 -0.55
N THR A 563 -17.04 7.93 -1.66
CA THR A 563 -16.80 8.56 -2.97
C THR A 563 -17.11 10.06 -2.93
N LYS A 564 -18.18 10.47 -2.26
CA LYS A 564 -18.50 11.90 -2.04
C LYS A 564 -17.41 12.60 -1.21
N ILE A 565 -16.93 11.94 -0.14
CA ILE A 565 -15.85 12.49 0.70
C ILE A 565 -14.53 12.57 -0.10
N GLU A 566 -14.22 11.58 -0.93
CA GLU A 566 -13.08 11.61 -1.87
C GLU A 566 -13.15 12.81 -2.81
N GLN A 567 -14.31 13.05 -3.42
CA GLN A 567 -14.53 14.22 -4.30
C GLN A 567 -14.33 15.54 -3.56
N LEU A 568 -14.84 15.66 -2.32
CA LEU A 568 -14.66 16.85 -1.48
C LEU A 568 -13.18 17.05 -1.06
N ALA A 569 -12.47 15.96 -0.77
CA ALA A 569 -11.09 15.99 -0.33
C ALA A 569 -10.09 16.16 -1.50
N GLY A 570 -10.48 15.74 -2.71
CA GLY A 570 -9.68 15.73 -3.93
C GLY A 570 -8.83 14.47 -4.15
N SER A 571 -8.69 13.61 -3.15
CA SER A 571 -8.09 12.27 -3.28
C SER A 571 -8.49 11.34 -2.14
N LEU A 572 -8.47 10.03 -2.37
CA LEU A 572 -8.81 9.02 -1.35
C LEU A 572 -7.91 9.09 -0.10
N PRO A 573 -6.56 9.21 -0.20
CA PRO A 573 -5.72 9.36 0.99
C PRO A 573 -6.12 10.57 1.86
N ARG A 574 -6.49 11.68 1.22
CA ARG A 574 -6.91 12.89 1.93
C ARG A 574 -8.29 12.72 2.56
N ALA A 575 -9.22 12.08 1.86
CA ALA A 575 -10.53 11.73 2.41
C ALA A 575 -10.43 10.88 3.68
N LEU A 576 -9.59 9.85 3.67
CA LEU A 576 -9.38 8.98 4.83
C LEU A 576 -8.77 9.72 6.03
N LEU A 577 -7.82 10.64 5.79
CA LEU A 577 -7.30 11.53 6.84
C LEU A 577 -8.38 12.48 7.39
N MET A 578 -9.24 13.02 6.53
CA MET A 578 -10.35 13.86 6.95
C MET A 578 -11.37 13.07 7.77
N ILE A 579 -11.65 11.81 7.42
CA ILE A 579 -12.47 10.90 8.21
C ILE A 579 -11.83 10.70 9.59
N LEU A 580 -10.54 10.36 9.66
CA LEU A 580 -9.81 10.23 10.93
C LEU A 580 -9.91 11.51 11.80
N HIS A 581 -9.91 12.68 11.17
CA HIS A 581 -10.06 13.97 11.86
C HIS A 581 -11.50 14.32 12.26
N ALA A 582 -12.49 13.78 11.54
CA ALA A 582 -13.92 14.06 11.72
C ALA A 582 -14.61 13.12 12.70
N LEU A 583 -14.05 11.94 12.97
CA LEU A 583 -14.53 11.02 14.00
C LEU A 583 -14.51 11.71 15.39
N ARG A 584 -15.57 11.50 16.19
CA ARG A 584 -15.75 12.17 17.48
C ARG A 584 -14.59 11.82 18.44
N ARG A 585 -14.13 12.85 19.16
CA ARG A 585 -13.24 12.69 20.32
C ARG A 585 -14.15 12.50 21.52
N TYR A 586 -13.95 11.44 22.30
CA TYR A 586 -14.44 11.47 23.67
C TYR A 586 -13.63 12.56 24.39
N ASP A 587 -14.32 13.60 24.83
CA ASP A 587 -13.77 14.55 25.78
C ASP A 587 -13.40 13.76 27.04
N GLU A 588 -12.16 13.91 27.53
CA GLU A 588 -11.81 13.42 28.86
C GLU A 588 -12.86 13.95 29.85
N PRO A 589 -13.35 13.14 30.80
CA PRO A 589 -14.11 13.69 31.91
C PRO A 589 -13.19 14.69 32.60
N GLN A 590 -13.46 15.99 32.39
CA GLN A 590 -12.68 17.02 33.06
C GLN A 590 -12.76 16.74 34.56
N PRO A 591 -11.65 16.82 35.31
CA PRO A 591 -11.72 16.74 36.75
C PRO A 591 -12.75 17.79 37.21
N PRO A 592 -13.65 17.46 38.15
CA PRO A 592 -14.66 18.41 38.61
C PRO A 592 -13.92 19.68 38.99
N LYS A 593 -14.18 20.77 38.26
CA LYS A 593 -13.58 22.07 38.53
C LYS A 593 -13.86 22.34 40.00
N ARG A 594 -12.79 22.42 40.81
CA ARG A 594 -12.92 22.87 42.20
C ARG A 594 -13.70 24.18 42.16
N PRO A 595 -14.74 24.36 42.99
CA PRO A 595 -15.39 25.65 43.10
C PRO A 595 -14.29 26.65 43.48
N LEU A 596 -14.05 27.62 42.61
CA LEU A 596 -13.28 28.81 42.97
C LEU A 596 -14.17 29.62 43.91
N ASP A 597 -13.61 29.98 45.07
CA ASP A 597 -14.29 30.77 46.09
C ASP A 597 -14.94 32.03 45.48
N PRO A 598 -16.16 32.37 45.91
CA PRO A 598 -16.89 33.49 45.36
C PRO A 598 -16.44 34.76 46.06
N GLU A 599 -15.67 35.61 45.40
CA GLU A 599 -15.79 37.04 45.64
C GLU A 599 -15.18 37.87 44.51
N ILE A 600 -16.06 38.71 43.96
CA ILE A 600 -15.82 39.97 43.25
C ILE A 600 -15.86 39.90 41.72
N SER A 601 -16.94 40.50 41.21
CA SER A 601 -17.13 41.16 39.90
C SER A 601 -17.78 40.36 38.75
N ASP A 602 -19.04 39.96 38.91
CA ASP A 602 -19.88 39.45 37.81
C ASP A 602 -21.29 40.11 37.70
N GLN A 603 -21.52 41.27 38.33
CA GLN A 603 -22.82 41.96 38.18
C GLN A 603 -22.90 42.91 36.98
N GLU A 604 -21.78 43.54 36.58
CA GLU A 604 -21.79 44.49 35.46
C GLU A 604 -21.73 43.79 34.09
N HIS A 605 -21.08 42.63 34.00
CA HIS A 605 -20.96 41.88 32.73
C HIS A 605 -22.24 41.11 32.39
N ILE A 606 -22.92 40.56 33.40
CA ILE A 606 -24.21 39.86 33.19
C ILE A 606 -25.32 40.85 32.84
N GLN A 607 -25.34 42.06 33.41
CA GLN A 607 -26.31 43.08 33.02
C GLN A 607 -26.08 43.56 31.58
N ALA A 608 -24.84 43.72 31.13
CA ALA A 608 -24.53 44.10 29.75
C ALA A 608 -24.96 43.02 28.73
N ILE A 609 -24.68 41.75 29.01
CA ILE A 609 -25.05 40.62 28.13
C ILE A 609 -26.57 40.43 28.07
N VAL A 610 -27.26 40.60 29.21
CA VAL A 610 -28.72 40.49 29.26
C VAL A 610 -29.36 41.65 28.48
N GLN A 611 -28.84 42.87 28.62
CA GLN A 611 -29.37 44.06 27.94
C GLN A 611 -29.21 43.97 26.42
N GLU A 612 -28.04 43.55 25.94
CA GLU A 612 -27.74 43.35 24.51
C GLU A 612 -28.61 42.21 23.90
N ALA A 613 -28.88 41.15 24.67
CA ALA A 613 -29.77 40.07 24.26
C ALA A 613 -31.25 40.51 24.22
N THR A 614 -31.70 41.41 25.10
CA THR A 614 -33.04 42.00 25.04
C THR A 614 -33.21 42.94 23.86
N GLU A 615 -32.24 43.82 23.58
CA GLU A 615 -32.30 44.76 22.44
C GLU A 615 -32.27 44.02 21.08
N ALA A 616 -31.50 42.94 20.96
CA ALA A 616 -31.49 42.10 19.77
C ALA A 616 -32.83 41.35 19.54
N LYS A 617 -33.48 40.91 20.63
CA LYS A 617 -34.82 40.30 20.55
C LYS A 617 -35.90 41.32 20.22
N GLU A 618 -35.82 42.53 20.77
CA GLU A 618 -36.79 43.59 20.51
C GLU A 618 -36.70 44.11 19.07
N LYS A 619 -35.48 44.16 18.51
CA LYS A 619 -35.25 44.48 17.08
C LYS A 619 -35.79 43.40 16.14
N SER A 620 -35.53 42.13 16.45
CA SER A 620 -36.07 40.99 15.66
C SER A 620 -37.60 40.88 15.75
N TYR A 621 -38.18 41.23 16.90
CA TYR A 621 -39.62 41.26 17.12
C TYR A 621 -40.30 42.42 16.37
N ASN A 622 -39.68 43.61 16.34
CA ASN A 622 -40.20 44.77 15.62
C ASN A 622 -40.05 44.66 14.09
N GLU A 623 -39.01 44.00 13.58
CA GLU A 623 -38.84 43.70 12.14
C GLU A 623 -39.84 42.65 11.64
N ALA A 624 -40.20 41.67 12.48
CA ALA A 624 -41.26 40.70 12.17
C ALA A 624 -42.67 41.32 12.16
N LEU A 625 -42.88 42.42 12.89
CA LEU A 625 -44.14 43.16 12.97
C LEU A 625 -44.42 44.09 11.77
N GLN A 626 -43.42 44.37 10.92
CA GLN A 626 -43.59 45.20 9.71
C GLN A 626 -43.87 44.41 8.42
N GLY A 627 -43.90 43.07 8.48
CA GLY A 627 -43.97 42.19 7.30
C GLY A 627 -45.33 41.53 6.98
N LEU A 628 -46.42 41.84 7.69
CA LEU A 628 -47.72 41.19 7.48
C LEU A 628 -48.87 42.19 7.24
N PRO A 629 -49.66 42.06 6.14
CA PRO A 629 -50.83 42.90 5.89
C PRO A 629 -52.04 42.50 6.76
N TYR A 630 -52.74 43.54 7.18
CA TYR A 630 -53.92 43.62 8.05
C TYR A 630 -55.14 42.80 7.57
N MET A 631 -55.82 42.07 8.48
CA MET A 631 -57.26 42.27 8.81
C MET A 631 -57.79 41.28 9.88
N THR A 632 -57.96 41.83 11.09
CA THR A 632 -59.14 41.74 12.00
C THR A 632 -60.04 40.49 12.02
N SER A 633 -60.15 39.83 13.19
CA SER A 633 -61.28 40.02 14.14
C SER A 633 -61.36 38.95 15.26
N VAL A 634 -61.55 39.46 16.49
CA VAL A 634 -62.44 38.95 17.57
C VAL A 634 -62.06 37.67 18.36
N ARG A 635 -61.51 37.95 19.56
CA ARG A 635 -61.89 37.49 20.92
C ARG A 635 -62.14 36.00 21.24
N LYS A 636 -61.38 35.60 22.29
CA LYS A 636 -61.79 35.05 23.60
C LYS A 636 -61.57 33.56 23.91
N ASP A 637 -60.76 33.40 24.96
CA ASP A 637 -60.90 32.54 26.13
C ASP A 637 -60.65 31.02 26.03
N THR A 638 -59.73 30.61 26.93
CA THR A 638 -59.73 29.43 27.82
C THR A 638 -59.29 28.04 27.33
N GLU A 639 -58.26 27.57 28.06
CA GLU A 639 -58.09 26.24 28.68
C GLU A 639 -57.64 25.01 27.85
N LEU A 640 -56.58 24.39 28.39
CA LEU A 640 -56.09 23.01 28.24
C LEU A 640 -57.20 21.96 28.50
N PRO A 641 -56.99 20.61 28.41
CA PRO A 641 -55.97 19.76 27.77
C PRO A 641 -56.56 18.49 27.05
N LEU A 642 -55.67 17.60 26.57
CA LEU A 642 -55.80 16.12 26.49
C LEU A 642 -56.61 15.43 25.35
N LEU A 643 -55.95 14.40 24.81
CA LEU A 643 -56.44 13.10 24.29
C LEU A 643 -56.84 12.91 22.81
N ALA A 644 -56.38 11.74 22.32
CA ALA A 644 -56.97 10.84 21.32
C ALA A 644 -56.61 11.01 19.82
N LEU A 645 -55.77 10.09 19.32
CA LEU A 645 -56.01 9.34 18.07
C LEU A 645 -57.36 8.58 18.18
N PRO A 646 -58.06 8.12 17.11
CA PRO A 646 -57.51 7.61 15.84
C PRO A 646 -58.41 7.79 14.58
N GLU A 647 -58.01 7.12 13.48
CA GLU A 647 -58.88 6.58 12.40
C GLU A 647 -59.52 7.60 11.43
N SER A 648 -59.65 7.40 10.12
CA SER A 648 -59.66 6.22 9.27
C SER A 648 -59.66 6.66 7.79
N MET A 649 -59.27 5.74 6.90
CA MET A 649 -59.84 5.53 5.54
C MET A 649 -59.67 6.66 4.49
N ALA A 650 -59.51 6.42 3.20
CA ALA A 650 -59.82 5.25 2.38
C ALA A 650 -59.08 5.38 1.03
N GLN A 651 -58.72 4.21 0.44
CA GLN A 651 -59.05 3.79 -0.94
C GLN A 651 -58.50 4.64 -2.12
N MET A 652 -58.13 4.08 -3.27
CA MET A 652 -58.22 2.75 -3.85
C MET A 652 -57.35 2.74 -5.13
N ARG A 653 -56.76 1.57 -5.43
CA ARG A 653 -56.66 0.89 -6.74
C ARG A 653 -56.20 1.69 -7.98
N THR A 654 -55.20 1.23 -8.72
CA THR A 654 -55.25 0.23 -9.83
C THR A 654 -53.91 0.46 -10.57
N ASP A 655 -53.25 -0.41 -11.31
CA ASP A 655 -53.28 -1.83 -11.64
C ASP A 655 -51.89 -2.12 -12.25
N SER A 656 -51.38 -3.35 -12.08
CA SER A 656 -50.33 -3.98 -12.91
C SER A 656 -50.86 -4.26 -14.34
N PRO A 657 -50.16 -4.88 -15.33
CA PRO A 657 -48.90 -5.65 -15.34
C PRO A 657 -47.99 -5.29 -16.55
N GLU A 658 -46.83 -5.87 -16.89
CA GLU A 658 -46.44 -7.21 -17.39
C GLU A 658 -44.94 -7.04 -17.82
N ALA A 659 -43.95 -7.81 -17.35
CA ALA A 659 -43.43 -9.11 -17.81
C ALA A 659 -42.74 -9.14 -19.21
N CYS A 660 -41.53 -9.75 -19.24
CA CYS A 660 -40.70 -10.37 -20.32
C CYS A 660 -39.22 -9.96 -20.11
N ASP A 661 -38.33 -10.84 -19.60
CA ASP A 661 -37.50 -11.85 -20.33
C ASP A 661 -36.50 -11.17 -21.31
N GLU A 662 -35.20 -11.47 -21.44
CA GLU A 662 -34.35 -12.64 -21.20
C GLU A 662 -32.86 -12.26 -21.47
N GLU A 663 -31.91 -13.15 -21.11
CA GLU A 663 -30.52 -13.36 -21.63
C GLU A 663 -29.42 -12.28 -21.48
N GLU A 664 -28.27 -12.52 -20.79
CA GLU A 664 -27.09 -13.40 -20.98
C GLU A 664 -25.89 -12.78 -21.76
N THR A 665 -24.68 -13.02 -21.22
CA THR A 665 -23.32 -13.07 -21.84
C THR A 665 -22.28 -11.93 -21.67
N GLY A 666 -21.02 -12.35 -21.38
CA GLY A 666 -19.72 -11.69 -21.66
C GLY A 666 -19.09 -10.88 -20.53
N SER A 667 -18.20 -11.39 -19.66
CA SER A 667 -16.76 -11.74 -19.80
C SER A 667 -15.77 -10.54 -19.87
N ASP A 668 -14.64 -10.74 -19.16
CA ASP A 668 -13.33 -10.06 -19.20
C ASP A 668 -13.12 -8.87 -18.24
N ASP A 669 -12.58 -9.08 -17.03
CA ASP A 669 -11.16 -9.26 -16.62
C ASP A 669 -10.21 -8.12 -17.05
N ASP A 670 -9.73 -7.34 -16.06
CA ASP A 670 -8.28 -7.07 -15.92
C ASP A 670 -7.92 -6.42 -14.57
N PHE A 671 -7.10 -7.14 -13.80
CA PHE A 671 -6.61 -6.80 -12.45
C PHE A 671 -5.19 -6.23 -12.55
N ALA A 672 -4.96 -5.04 -12.01
CA ALA A 672 -3.65 -4.38 -12.00
C ALA A 672 -2.74 -4.94 -10.88
N SER A 673 -1.51 -5.29 -11.23
CA SER A 673 -0.43 -5.69 -10.33
C SER A 673 0.58 -4.56 -10.13
N GLU A 674 0.81 -4.17 -8.88
CA GLU A 674 1.80 -3.18 -8.46
C GLU A 674 3.23 -3.74 -8.49
N SER A 675 4.17 -2.96 -9.02
CA SER A 675 5.60 -3.12 -8.81
C SER A 675 6.23 -1.74 -8.68
N GLU A 676 6.79 -1.46 -7.51
CA GLU A 676 7.46 -0.19 -7.23
C GLU A 676 8.88 -0.46 -6.75
N SER A 677 9.83 0.22 -7.38
CA SER A 677 11.21 0.36 -6.96
C SER A 677 11.46 1.82 -6.59
N ASP A 678 11.87 2.01 -5.37
CA ASP A 678 12.29 3.21 -4.67
C ASP A 678 13.82 3.42 -4.83
N ASP A 679 14.43 4.63 -4.77
CA ASP A 679 14.83 5.43 -3.59
C ASP A 679 15.64 6.67 -4.06
N GLU A 680 15.43 7.92 -3.57
CA GLU A 680 16.03 8.62 -2.38
C GLU A 680 17.54 9.00 -2.57
N GLU A 681 18.14 10.10 -2.06
CA GLU A 681 17.78 11.21 -1.14
C GLU A 681 18.94 12.28 -1.00
N ILE A 682 18.69 13.35 -0.20
CA ILE A 682 19.61 14.10 0.74
C ILE A 682 20.67 15.08 0.16
N GLU A 683 21.00 16.29 0.69
CA GLU A 683 20.65 17.13 1.87
C GLU A 683 21.23 18.56 1.73
N GLY A 684 20.83 19.51 2.60
CA GLY A 684 21.70 20.62 3.05
C GLY A 684 21.07 22.01 3.28
N PHE A 685 20.67 22.32 4.53
CA PHE A 685 20.41 23.68 5.08
C PHE A 685 21.75 24.35 5.55
N PRO A 686 21.90 25.67 5.86
CA PRO A 686 20.91 26.58 6.50
C PRO A 686 20.97 28.12 6.22
N SER A 687 19.96 28.83 6.77
CA SER A 687 19.97 30.16 7.44
C SER A 687 19.72 31.51 6.71
N LYS A 688 18.57 32.10 7.11
CA LYS A 688 18.20 33.51 7.47
C LYS A 688 18.65 34.70 6.59
N GLN A 689 17.68 35.45 6.06
CA GLN A 689 17.35 36.82 6.49
C GLN A 689 16.05 37.36 5.86
N SER A 690 15.34 38.16 6.65
CA SER A 690 14.02 38.77 6.47
C SER A 690 13.96 39.87 5.42
N VAL A 691 12.87 39.94 4.62
CA VAL A 691 12.26 41.22 4.20
C VAL A 691 10.74 41.04 4.04
N SER A 692 10.02 41.93 4.73
CA SER A 692 8.58 42.16 4.81
C SER A 692 7.88 42.45 3.47
N GLY A 693 6.62 42.01 3.35
CA GLY A 693 5.69 42.46 2.32
C GLY A 693 4.35 41.75 2.41
N ASP A 694 3.46 42.27 3.26
CA ASP A 694 2.07 41.82 3.39
C ASP A 694 1.30 42.01 2.09
N MET A 695 0.69 40.92 1.57
CA MET A 695 -0.62 40.97 0.92
C MET A 695 -1.28 39.57 0.89
N ASP A 696 -2.22 39.40 1.83
CA ASP A 696 -3.43 38.56 1.89
C ASP A 696 -3.30 37.03 1.74
N PHE A 697 -3.06 36.37 2.88
CA PHE A 697 -2.89 34.91 3.07
C PHE A 697 -4.14 34.19 3.64
N THR A 698 -5.30 34.83 3.61
CA THR A 698 -6.40 34.58 4.57
C THR A 698 -7.61 33.80 4.02
N SER A 699 -7.72 33.56 2.70
CA SER A 699 -8.98 33.00 2.12
C SER A 699 -9.02 31.47 1.95
N THR A 700 -7.91 30.74 2.08
CA THR A 700 -7.89 29.28 1.85
C THR A 700 -7.81 28.45 3.13
N VAL A 701 -7.30 29.04 4.22
CA VAL A 701 -7.41 28.48 5.57
C VAL A 701 -8.86 28.53 6.08
N SER A 702 -9.69 29.44 5.53
CA SER A 702 -11.10 29.62 5.94
C SER A 702 -12.06 28.52 5.44
N LEU A 703 -11.68 27.71 4.44
CA LEU A 703 -12.55 26.66 3.86
C LEU A 703 -12.36 25.28 4.50
N LEU A 704 -11.21 25.00 5.11
CA LEU A 704 -10.97 23.71 5.77
C LEU A 704 -11.98 23.43 6.90
N PRO A 705 -12.33 24.41 7.76
CA PRO A 705 -13.42 24.24 8.73
C PRO A 705 -14.76 23.90 8.06
N THR A 706 -15.07 24.51 6.92
CA THR A 706 -16.31 24.25 6.16
C THR A 706 -16.32 22.85 5.56
N ILE A 707 -15.22 22.41 4.95
CA ILE A 707 -15.11 21.06 4.38
C ILE A 707 -15.10 20.01 5.50
N LEU A 708 -14.37 20.24 6.61
CA LEU A 708 -14.43 19.36 7.78
C LEU A 708 -15.83 19.33 8.40
N HIS A 709 -16.57 20.43 8.37
CA HIS A 709 -17.97 20.45 8.82
C HIS A 709 -18.87 19.64 7.90
N GLN A 710 -18.70 19.74 6.58
CA GLN A 710 -19.43 18.92 5.60
C GLN A 710 -19.10 17.43 5.76
N VAL A 711 -17.82 17.08 5.92
CA VAL A 711 -17.40 15.70 6.21
C VAL A 711 -17.99 15.23 7.54
N ARG A 712 -17.96 16.03 8.60
CA ARG A 712 -18.62 15.69 9.88
C ARG A 712 -20.11 15.46 9.71
N SER A 713 -20.79 16.27 8.90
CA SER A 713 -22.22 16.10 8.59
C SER A 713 -22.49 14.78 7.85
N LEU A 714 -21.67 14.44 6.85
CA LEU A 714 -21.76 13.17 6.12
C LEU A 714 -21.47 11.96 7.02
N VAL A 715 -20.50 12.07 7.94
CA VAL A 715 -20.14 11.02 8.90
C VAL A 715 -21.16 10.89 10.04
N SER A 716 -21.88 11.97 10.39
CA SER A 716 -22.84 12.01 11.52
C SER A 716 -24.27 11.58 11.16
N ARG A 717 -24.59 11.30 9.89
CA ARG A 717 -25.92 10.82 9.44
C ARG A 717 -26.20 9.34 9.80
N ARG A 718 -25.71 8.87 10.96
CA ARG A 718 -25.90 7.49 11.43
C ARG A 718 -27.17 7.35 12.29
N PRO A 719 -27.79 6.16 12.37
CA PRO A 719 -28.75 5.84 13.42
C PRO A 719 -28.08 5.90 14.80
N ALA A 720 -28.70 6.56 15.77
CA ALA A 720 -28.12 6.86 17.09
C ALA A 720 -27.73 5.63 17.93
N GLU A 721 -28.41 4.49 17.76
CA GLU A 721 -28.14 3.26 18.51
C GLU A 721 -26.80 2.60 18.15
N ASN A 722 -26.22 2.93 16.99
CA ASN A 722 -24.99 2.32 16.48
C ASN A 722 -23.72 3.08 16.93
N GLN A 723 -23.86 4.20 17.65
CA GLN A 723 -22.79 5.16 17.88
C GLN A 723 -21.99 4.89 19.16
N GLU A 724 -22.62 4.49 20.26
CA GLU A 724 -21.94 4.44 21.57
C GLU A 724 -20.99 3.25 21.75
N VAL A 725 -21.32 2.06 21.22
CA VAL A 725 -20.56 0.83 21.49
C VAL A 725 -19.27 0.74 20.65
N ASP A 726 -19.32 1.09 19.36
CA ASP A 726 -18.14 1.05 18.50
C ASP A 726 -17.20 2.24 18.73
N ASP A 727 -17.71 3.41 19.12
CA ASP A 727 -16.87 4.56 19.48
C ASP A 727 -16.07 4.28 20.78
N GLN A 728 -16.61 3.54 21.76
CA GLN A 728 -15.88 3.10 22.97
C GLN A 728 -14.80 2.04 22.69
N LEU A 729 -14.96 1.25 21.63
CA LEU A 729 -14.05 0.18 21.22
C LEU A 729 -12.97 0.64 20.23
N ASP A 730 -13.01 1.91 19.82
CA ASP A 730 -12.05 2.52 18.91
C ASP A 730 -11.04 3.41 19.63
N VAL A 731 -10.04 3.89 18.91
CA VAL A 731 -8.97 4.72 19.50
C VAL A 731 -9.53 6.07 19.92
N HIS A 732 -9.17 6.52 21.12
CA HIS A 732 -9.08 7.96 21.37
C HIS A 732 -8.01 8.53 20.40
N ILE A 733 -8.40 9.52 19.61
CA ILE A 733 -7.62 10.12 18.52
C ILE A 733 -6.44 11.05 18.98
N PRO A 734 -5.93 11.14 20.24
CA PRO A 734 -4.73 11.94 20.51
C PRO A 734 -3.46 11.49 19.78
N ASP A 735 -3.21 10.17 19.66
CA ASP A 735 -2.01 9.64 18.99
C ASP A 735 -2.09 9.81 17.46
N ALA A 736 -3.28 9.64 16.88
CA ALA A 736 -3.52 9.91 15.47
C ALA A 736 -3.43 11.42 15.15
N ALA A 737 -3.76 12.31 16.09
CA ALA A 737 -3.54 13.75 15.92
C ALA A 737 -2.05 14.12 15.99
N ALA A 738 -1.24 13.45 16.82
CA ALA A 738 0.21 13.59 16.79
C ALA A 738 0.78 13.09 15.46
N LEU A 739 0.34 11.93 14.96
CA LEU A 739 0.74 11.41 13.65
C LEU A 739 0.25 12.28 12.48
N CYS A 740 -0.94 12.86 12.57
CA CYS A 740 -1.44 13.84 11.61
C CYS A 740 -0.66 15.15 11.69
N ARG A 741 -0.24 15.60 12.88
CA ARG A 741 0.63 16.77 13.06
C ARG A 741 2.03 16.50 12.51
N ASP A 742 2.63 15.36 12.81
CA ASP A 742 3.92 14.93 12.23
C ASP A 742 3.81 14.80 10.70
N ALA A 743 2.69 14.28 10.19
CA ALA A 743 2.41 14.25 8.77
C ALA A 743 2.21 15.66 8.17
N ILE A 744 1.69 16.63 8.94
CA ILE A 744 1.61 18.05 8.54
C ILE A 744 3.02 18.66 8.53
N ASP A 745 3.80 18.46 9.59
CA ASP A 745 5.13 19.02 9.81
C ASP A 745 6.16 18.46 8.82
N GLN A 746 5.99 17.20 8.39
CA GLN A 746 6.78 16.56 7.32
C GLN A 746 6.22 16.83 5.91
N GLY A 747 5.17 17.64 5.77
CA GLY A 747 4.61 18.07 4.47
C GLY A 747 3.80 16.99 3.73
N PHE A 748 3.35 15.92 4.39
CA PHE A 748 2.43 14.91 3.85
C PHE A 748 0.97 15.39 3.86
N LEU A 749 0.57 16.08 4.93
CA LEU A 749 -0.63 16.90 5.04
C LEU A 749 -0.21 18.36 4.88
N SER A 750 -0.24 18.88 3.66
CA SER A 750 -0.09 20.32 3.53
C SER A 750 -1.38 21.00 3.99
N THR A 751 -1.25 22.02 4.87
CA THR A 751 -2.33 23.02 5.06
C THR A 751 -2.55 23.83 3.79
N GLU A 752 -1.56 23.81 2.89
CA GLU A 752 -1.81 24.09 1.48
C GLU A 752 -2.56 22.87 0.92
N HIS A 753 -3.73 23.10 0.30
CA HIS A 753 -4.14 22.22 -0.79
C HIS A 753 -2.92 21.89 -1.65
N PRO A 754 -2.82 20.70 -2.29
CA PRO A 754 -1.69 20.41 -3.15
C PRO A 754 -1.38 21.69 -3.88
N LYS A 755 -0.17 22.24 -3.69
CA LYS A 755 0.36 23.13 -4.68
C LYS A 755 0.17 22.29 -5.92
N ARG A 756 -0.86 22.64 -6.70
CA ARG A 756 -0.82 22.51 -8.14
C ARG A 756 0.64 22.87 -8.36
N LEU A 757 1.46 21.89 -8.77
CA LEU A 757 2.44 22.18 -9.80
C LEU A 757 1.72 23.21 -10.63
N ALA A 758 2.18 24.46 -10.58
CA ALA A 758 1.56 25.49 -11.35
C ALA A 758 1.81 25.10 -12.82
N ARG A 759 1.04 24.13 -13.35
CA ARG A 759 0.18 24.39 -14.48
C ARG A 759 -0.53 25.65 -14.03
N GLY A 760 0.11 26.78 -14.36
CA GLY A 760 -0.36 28.11 -13.96
C GLY A 760 -1.86 28.10 -14.17
N LYS A 761 -2.63 28.66 -13.21
CA LYS A 761 -4.06 28.92 -13.38
C LYS A 761 -4.28 29.10 -14.86
N GLY A 762 -4.88 28.11 -15.53
CA GLY A 762 -4.93 28.10 -16.99
C GLY A 762 -5.44 29.47 -17.35
N GLN A 763 -4.57 30.28 -17.95
CA GLN A 763 -4.84 31.71 -18.05
C GLN A 763 -6.17 31.78 -18.78
N ILE A 764 -7.19 32.37 -18.14
CA ILE A 764 -8.51 32.43 -18.77
C ILE A 764 -8.34 33.46 -19.88
N TRP A 765 -7.93 33.00 -21.06
CA TRP A 765 -7.56 33.84 -22.19
C TRP A 765 -8.70 34.79 -22.58
N LYS A 766 -9.97 34.41 -22.31
CA LYS A 766 -11.14 35.29 -22.42
C LYS A 766 -11.04 36.59 -21.62
N LYS A 767 -10.35 36.61 -20.47
CA LYS A 767 -10.15 37.82 -19.65
C LYS A 767 -8.97 38.68 -20.12
N GLU A 768 -8.22 38.22 -21.12
CA GLU A 768 -7.03 38.86 -21.65
C GLU A 768 -7.25 39.50 -23.02
N ILE A 769 -8.44 39.34 -23.62
CA ILE A 769 -8.84 39.86 -24.95
C ILE A 769 -8.55 41.37 -25.06
N ASP A 770 -8.85 42.16 -24.04
CA ASP A 770 -8.68 43.63 -24.10
C ASP A 770 -7.26 44.11 -23.72
N LYS A 771 -6.34 43.19 -23.38
CA LYS A 771 -5.07 43.55 -22.72
C LYS A 771 -3.83 42.88 -23.32
N TYR A 772 -3.99 41.89 -24.20
CA TYR A 772 -2.87 41.06 -24.65
C TYR A 772 -1.82 41.80 -25.50
N GLU A 773 -2.21 42.82 -26.27
CA GLU A 773 -1.29 43.55 -27.18
C GLU A 773 -0.21 44.35 -26.45
N ASN A 774 -0.51 44.80 -25.23
CA ASN A 774 0.35 45.64 -24.39
C ASN A 774 0.91 44.90 -23.17
N LYS A 775 0.82 43.57 -23.14
CA LYS A 775 1.21 42.76 -21.98
C LYS A 775 2.22 41.69 -22.38
N GLU A 776 3.25 41.56 -21.54
CA GLU A 776 4.16 40.42 -21.58
C GLU A 776 3.74 39.39 -20.52
N TYR A 777 3.71 38.13 -20.94
CA TYR A 777 3.32 37.00 -20.11
C TYR A 777 4.57 36.26 -19.65
N ARG A 778 4.76 36.17 -18.33
CA ARG A 778 5.89 35.44 -17.73
C ARG A 778 5.57 33.96 -17.60
N TYR A 779 6.46 33.12 -18.14
CA TYR A 779 6.44 31.67 -18.04
C TYR A 779 7.71 31.16 -17.39
N GLN A 780 7.60 30.00 -16.73
CA GLN A 780 8.75 29.26 -16.21
C GLN A 780 8.95 27.99 -17.05
N ALA A 781 10.09 27.90 -17.71
CA ALA A 781 10.56 26.68 -18.36
C ALA A 781 11.62 26.00 -17.47
N ASN A 782 11.83 24.70 -17.67
CA ASN A 782 12.94 24.01 -17.00
C ASN A 782 14.26 24.66 -17.47
N PRO A 783 15.14 25.15 -16.57
CA PRO A 783 16.39 25.78 -16.98
C PRO A 783 17.37 24.78 -17.62
N ASP A 784 17.25 23.48 -17.35
CA ASP A 784 18.16 22.45 -17.86
C ASP A 784 18.11 22.35 -19.40
N PRO A 785 19.22 22.66 -20.11
CA PRO A 785 19.29 22.61 -21.57
C PRO A 785 19.19 21.19 -22.15
N ASN A 786 19.29 20.15 -21.32
CA ASN A 786 19.27 18.75 -21.73
C ASN A 786 17.87 18.13 -21.73
N VAL A 787 16.88 18.78 -21.12
CA VAL A 787 15.49 18.34 -21.11
C VAL A 787 14.73 18.95 -22.29
N THR A 788 13.76 18.23 -22.84
CA THR A 788 12.84 18.82 -23.82
C THR A 788 12.00 19.87 -23.12
N ARG A 789 12.16 21.14 -23.51
CA ARG A 789 11.51 22.29 -22.87
C ARG A 789 10.42 22.82 -23.79
N ALA A 790 9.25 23.02 -23.22
CA ALA A 790 8.15 23.68 -23.90
C ALA A 790 7.34 24.53 -22.92
N ILE A 791 6.81 25.65 -23.40
CA ILE A 791 5.78 26.43 -22.72
C ILE A 791 4.50 26.40 -23.53
N ALA A 792 3.35 26.47 -22.87
CA ALA A 792 2.04 26.45 -23.53
C ALA A 792 1.36 27.81 -23.37
N VAL A 793 1.15 28.51 -24.48
CA VAL A 793 0.31 29.72 -24.55
C VAL A 793 -1.06 29.28 -25.04
N ASN A 794 -2.02 29.18 -24.13
CA ASN A 794 -3.27 28.44 -24.35
C ASN A 794 -3.00 26.99 -24.80
N SER A 795 -3.44 26.62 -26.01
CA SER A 795 -3.16 25.32 -26.64
C SER A 795 -1.97 25.36 -27.62
N CYS A 796 -1.28 26.49 -27.74
CA CYS A 796 -0.12 26.68 -28.61
C CYS A 796 1.17 26.35 -27.84
N TYR A 797 1.89 25.31 -28.27
CA TYR A 797 3.14 24.88 -27.63
C TYR A 797 4.36 25.50 -28.29
N ILE A 798 5.17 26.20 -27.50
CA ILE A 798 6.44 26.79 -27.93
C ILE A 798 7.56 25.91 -27.39
N PHE A 799 8.30 25.29 -28.31
CA PHE A 799 9.43 24.41 -27.97
C PHE A 799 10.75 25.18 -28.02
N PHE A 800 11.64 24.87 -27.09
CA PHE A 800 13.02 25.37 -27.08
C PHE A 800 13.95 24.30 -27.63
N ARG A 801 14.97 24.71 -28.37
CA ARG A 801 15.93 23.78 -28.96
C ARG A 801 16.76 23.13 -27.85
N LYS A 802 17.15 21.86 -28.06
CA LYS A 802 18.09 21.18 -27.16
C LYS A 802 19.40 21.95 -27.16
N GLY A 803 19.94 22.27 -25.98
CA GLY A 803 21.14 23.11 -25.84
C GLY A 803 20.89 24.63 -25.86
N GLU A 804 19.66 25.10 -26.04
CA GLU A 804 19.36 26.54 -26.00
C GLU A 804 19.51 27.09 -24.56
N ASP A 805 20.43 28.02 -24.32
CA ASP A 805 20.59 28.62 -22.99
C ASP A 805 19.49 29.65 -22.74
N ILE A 806 18.61 29.36 -21.77
CA ILE A 806 17.51 30.22 -21.34
C ILE A 806 17.69 30.74 -19.90
N GLY A 807 18.91 30.65 -19.37
CA GLY A 807 19.25 31.14 -18.04
C GLY A 807 18.52 30.39 -16.92
N ASP A 808 17.86 31.15 -16.07
CA ASP A 808 17.08 30.66 -14.93
C ASP A 808 15.75 30.00 -15.34
N GLY A 809 15.46 29.95 -16.64
CA GLY A 809 14.21 29.42 -17.18
C GLY A 809 13.06 30.42 -17.18
N THR A 810 13.28 31.69 -16.81
CA THR A 810 12.28 32.75 -16.91
C THR A 810 12.15 33.23 -18.36
N ILE A 811 10.97 33.03 -18.96
CA ILE A 811 10.66 33.46 -20.33
C ILE A 811 9.50 34.47 -20.30
N TYR A 812 9.65 35.59 -21.00
CA TYR A 812 8.57 36.54 -21.26
C TYR A 812 8.07 36.33 -22.69
N VAL A 813 6.74 36.24 -22.85
CA VAL A 813 6.09 36.07 -24.14
C VAL A 813 5.20 37.27 -24.42
N ARG A 814 5.47 37.98 -25.51
CA ARG A 814 4.56 38.98 -26.08
C ARG A 814 3.80 38.38 -27.26
N ILE A 815 2.51 38.64 -27.31
CA ILE A 815 1.62 38.13 -28.35
C ILE A 815 1.41 39.23 -29.40
N GLU A 816 1.64 38.92 -30.66
CA GLU A 816 1.39 39.83 -31.79
C GLU A 816 0.38 39.18 -32.74
N ILE A 817 -0.75 39.84 -32.98
CA ILE A 817 -1.75 39.40 -33.95
C ILE A 817 -1.99 40.54 -34.95
N LYS A 818 -1.75 40.28 -36.24
CA LYS A 818 -2.00 41.28 -37.30
C LYS A 818 -3.50 41.43 -37.62
N PRO A 819 -3.94 42.53 -38.26
CA PRO A 819 -5.31 42.67 -38.74
C PRO A 819 -5.71 41.60 -39.77
N HIS A 820 -7.01 41.48 -40.06
CA HIS A 820 -7.48 40.56 -41.11
C HIS A 820 -6.87 40.90 -42.47
N GLY A 821 -6.43 39.88 -43.21
CA GLY A 821 -5.81 40.02 -44.53
C GLY A 821 -4.30 40.27 -44.51
N GLU A 822 -3.69 40.47 -43.34
CA GLU A 822 -2.24 40.65 -43.21
C GLU A 822 -1.57 39.45 -42.52
N ARG A 823 -0.60 38.83 -43.20
CA ARG A 823 0.22 37.76 -42.63
C ARG A 823 1.29 38.35 -41.71
N HIS A 824 1.52 37.71 -40.56
CA HIS A 824 2.64 38.04 -39.69
C HIS A 824 3.96 37.60 -40.34
N PRO A 825 4.97 38.48 -40.48
CA PRO A 825 6.24 38.13 -41.16
C PRO A 825 7.01 37.00 -40.45
N ASN A 826 6.88 36.92 -39.13
CA ASN A 826 7.41 35.81 -38.30
C ASN A 826 6.26 34.94 -37.77
N CYS A 827 5.43 34.42 -38.68
CA CYS A 827 4.25 33.64 -38.32
C CYS A 827 4.63 32.41 -37.46
N TYR A 828 3.93 32.22 -36.34
CA TYR A 828 4.15 31.10 -35.43
C TYR A 828 3.96 29.74 -36.12
N VAL A 829 3.06 29.66 -37.10
CA VAL A 829 2.77 28.46 -37.90
C VAL A 829 3.03 28.74 -39.39
N PRO A 830 4.25 28.50 -39.91
CA PRO A 830 4.62 28.86 -41.28
C PRO A 830 3.68 28.30 -42.36
N GLN A 831 3.14 27.10 -42.14
CA GLN A 831 2.23 26.40 -43.05
C GLN A 831 0.77 26.87 -43.00
N ALA A 832 0.43 27.87 -42.17
CA ALA A 832 -0.90 28.47 -42.18
C ALA A 832 -1.16 29.08 -43.56
N LEU A 833 -2.35 28.86 -44.13
CA LEU A 833 -2.78 29.53 -45.36
C LEU A 833 -3.06 31.02 -45.08
N ASP A 834 -3.01 31.89 -46.09
CA ASP A 834 -3.36 33.32 -45.90
C ASP A 834 -4.81 33.50 -45.41
N THR A 835 -5.65 32.50 -45.66
CA THR A 835 -7.03 32.43 -45.18
C THR A 835 -7.17 31.89 -43.75
N ASP A 836 -6.13 31.25 -43.18
CA ASP A 836 -6.14 30.75 -41.80
C ASP A 836 -5.91 31.92 -40.82
N PRO A 837 -6.70 32.06 -39.74
CA PRO A 837 -6.43 33.07 -38.72
C PRO A 837 -5.03 32.98 -38.10
N ALA A 838 -4.47 31.78 -37.98
CA ALA A 838 -3.12 31.54 -37.48
C ALA A 838 -2.02 32.24 -38.29
N SER A 839 -2.26 32.59 -39.57
CA SER A 839 -1.29 33.32 -40.41
C SER A 839 -0.94 34.70 -39.83
N ARG A 840 -1.83 35.26 -39.01
CA ARG A 840 -1.71 36.57 -38.36
C ARG A 840 -0.94 36.53 -37.03
N LEU A 841 -0.66 35.34 -36.48
CA LEU A 841 -0.14 35.16 -35.12
C LEU A 841 1.40 35.05 -35.08
N GLY A 842 2.02 35.81 -34.19
CA GLY A 842 3.41 35.68 -33.76
C GLY A 842 3.53 35.68 -32.22
N PHE A 843 4.49 34.92 -31.69
CA PHE A 843 4.88 35.00 -30.28
C PHE A 843 6.33 35.47 -30.19
N LEU A 844 6.57 36.66 -29.63
CA LEU A 844 7.90 37.18 -29.36
C LEU A 844 8.34 36.72 -27.96
N LEU A 845 9.42 35.96 -27.91
CA LEU A 845 10.04 35.48 -26.68
C LEU A 845 11.17 36.41 -26.26
N ARG A 846 11.27 36.70 -24.97
CA ARG A 846 12.36 37.45 -24.35
C ARG A 846 12.85 36.70 -23.12
N TYR A 847 14.15 36.42 -23.05
CA TYR A 847 14.77 35.70 -21.94
C TYR A 847 16.26 36.03 -21.82
N THR A 848 16.82 35.83 -20.64
CA THR A 848 18.23 36.13 -20.36
C THR A 848 19.01 34.82 -20.22
N PRO A 849 19.95 34.50 -21.11
CA PRO A 849 20.81 33.32 -21.00
C PRO A 849 21.66 33.34 -19.71
N SER A 850 22.16 32.19 -19.26
CA SER A 850 23.05 32.06 -18.09
C SER A 850 24.33 32.88 -18.25
N SER A 851 24.80 33.05 -19.48
CA SER A 851 25.91 33.96 -19.80
C SER A 851 25.60 34.79 -21.05
N GLY A 852 25.40 36.09 -20.87
CA GLY A 852 25.25 37.05 -21.97
C GLY A 852 24.10 38.04 -21.79
N PRO A 853 23.91 38.97 -22.74
CA PRO A 853 22.81 39.90 -22.73
C PRO A 853 21.49 39.19 -23.05
N GLU A 854 20.38 39.83 -22.66
CA GLU A 854 19.02 39.39 -22.97
C GLU A 854 18.84 39.11 -24.47
N ARG A 855 18.15 38.01 -24.79
CA ARG A 855 17.84 37.60 -26.16
C ARG A 855 16.35 37.70 -26.41
N GLN A 856 16.02 38.07 -27.65
CA GLN A 856 14.66 38.07 -28.16
C GLN A 856 14.56 37.24 -29.45
N ARG A 857 13.51 36.43 -29.58
CA ARG A 857 13.21 35.69 -30.82
C ARG A 857 11.74 35.40 -30.98
N PHE A 858 11.27 35.31 -32.22
CA PHE A 858 9.94 34.80 -32.49
C PHE A 858 9.90 33.27 -32.36
N ALA A 859 8.83 32.74 -31.79
CA ALA A 859 8.56 31.31 -31.75
C ALA A 859 8.06 30.84 -33.12
N VAL A 860 8.59 29.72 -33.59
CA VAL A 860 8.15 29.05 -34.82
C VAL A 860 7.95 27.57 -34.47
N THR A 861 6.78 27.03 -34.79
CA THR A 861 6.46 25.61 -34.59
C THR A 861 6.76 24.79 -35.85
N GLY A 862 6.96 23.48 -35.67
CA GLY A 862 7.15 22.55 -36.79
C GLY A 862 5.84 22.22 -37.53
N ASN A 863 5.94 21.44 -38.60
CA ASN A 863 4.81 21.01 -39.44
C ASN A 863 3.86 20.05 -38.71
N SER A 864 3.05 20.56 -37.78
CA SER A 864 1.98 19.80 -37.13
C SER A 864 0.62 20.46 -37.37
N SER A 865 -0.36 19.68 -37.83
CA SER A 865 -1.76 20.14 -38.00
C SER A 865 -2.36 20.57 -36.66
N ARG A 866 -1.92 19.96 -35.55
CA ARG A 866 -2.34 20.35 -34.20
C ARG A 866 -1.94 21.78 -33.84
N SER A 867 -0.70 22.19 -34.10
CA SER A 867 -0.24 23.56 -33.82
C SER A 867 -1.03 24.59 -34.64
N LEU A 868 -1.30 24.27 -35.91
CA LEU A 868 -2.12 25.12 -36.78
C LEU A 868 -3.54 25.29 -36.22
N TYR A 869 -4.18 24.20 -35.82
CA TYR A 869 -5.58 24.23 -35.40
C TYR A 869 -5.72 24.88 -34.02
N ALA A 870 -4.74 24.70 -33.13
CA ALA A 870 -4.66 25.40 -31.86
C ALA A 870 -4.41 26.91 -32.05
N ALA A 871 -3.51 27.30 -32.96
CA ALA A 871 -3.24 28.70 -33.27
C ALA A 871 -4.45 29.40 -33.89
N ASN A 872 -5.17 28.71 -34.78
CA ASN A 872 -6.42 29.19 -35.35
C ASN A 872 -7.47 29.46 -34.26
N THR A 873 -7.68 28.50 -33.35
CA THR A 873 -8.56 28.69 -32.18
C THR A 873 -8.12 29.86 -31.32
N PHE A 874 -6.82 30.01 -31.08
CA PHE A 874 -6.26 31.09 -30.27
C PHE A 874 -6.54 32.47 -30.85
N VAL A 875 -6.35 32.66 -32.17
CA VAL A 875 -6.64 33.95 -32.83
C VAL A 875 -8.14 34.26 -32.79
N ASN A 876 -9.00 33.27 -33.03
CA ASN A 876 -10.45 33.51 -32.96
C ASN A 876 -10.91 33.88 -31.54
N LEU A 877 -10.30 33.31 -30.49
CA LEU A 877 -10.58 33.70 -29.11
C LEU A 877 -10.06 35.10 -28.77
N MET A 878 -8.84 35.43 -29.18
CA MET A 878 -8.11 36.61 -28.69
C MET A 878 -8.35 37.87 -29.51
N ALA A 879 -8.36 37.77 -30.84
CA ALA A 879 -8.48 38.92 -31.73
C ALA A 879 -9.90 39.08 -32.28
N ASP A 880 -10.60 37.97 -32.54
CA ASP A 880 -11.94 38.01 -33.12
C ASP A 880 -13.05 37.90 -32.05
N GLY A 881 -12.68 37.68 -30.78
CA GLY A 881 -13.60 37.66 -29.62
C GLY A 881 -14.63 36.52 -29.62
N MET A 882 -14.43 35.48 -30.41
CA MET A 882 -15.42 34.41 -30.62
C MET A 882 -15.54 33.46 -29.43
N TYR A 883 -16.74 32.91 -29.22
CA TYR A 883 -16.99 31.88 -28.21
C TYR A 883 -16.71 30.46 -28.75
N TYR A 884 -16.53 29.47 -27.86
CA TYR A 884 -16.18 28.11 -28.29
C TYR A 884 -17.29 27.45 -29.12
N GLU A 885 -18.53 27.82 -28.87
CA GLU A 885 -19.75 27.42 -29.58
C GLU A 885 -19.73 27.90 -31.04
N GLU A 886 -19.12 29.06 -31.30
CA GLU A 886 -18.95 29.62 -32.65
C GLU A 886 -17.71 29.02 -33.33
N ILE A 887 -16.59 28.92 -32.59
CA ILE A 887 -15.35 28.32 -33.08
C ILE A 887 -15.57 26.86 -33.50
N ALA A 888 -16.42 26.12 -32.80
CA ALA A 888 -16.75 24.74 -33.10
C ALA A 888 -17.35 24.52 -34.50
N LYS A 889 -17.89 25.58 -35.13
CA LYS A 889 -18.50 25.55 -36.47
C LYS A 889 -17.48 25.73 -37.60
N PHE A 890 -16.26 26.19 -37.29
CA PHE A 890 -15.23 26.40 -38.29
C PHE A 890 -14.31 25.17 -38.40
N PRO A 891 -13.95 24.74 -39.62
CA PRO A 891 -12.98 23.66 -39.80
C PRO A 891 -11.58 24.11 -39.36
N ARG A 892 -10.64 23.17 -39.25
CA ARG A 892 -9.24 23.42 -38.84
C ARG A 892 -9.11 24.11 -37.48
N ARG A 893 -9.90 23.70 -36.48
CA ARG A 893 -9.81 24.18 -35.08
C ARG A 893 -9.59 23.03 -34.12
N TYR A 894 -8.90 23.34 -33.03
CA TYR A 894 -8.74 22.44 -31.90
C TYR A 894 -9.31 23.13 -30.66
N ILE A 895 -10.29 22.51 -30.02
CA ILE A 895 -10.94 23.02 -28.82
C ILE A 895 -10.60 22.07 -27.68
N TYR A 896 -10.15 22.62 -26.55
CA TYR A 896 -9.88 21.88 -25.33
C TYR A 896 -10.71 22.45 -24.19
N LEU A 897 -11.62 21.64 -23.66
CA LEU A 897 -12.44 21.97 -22.50
C LEU A 897 -12.03 21.07 -21.33
N ASN A 898 -11.88 21.68 -20.14
CA ASN A 898 -11.70 20.93 -18.91
C ASN A 898 -13.05 20.30 -18.50
N LYS A 899 -13.03 19.09 -17.95
CA LYS A 899 -14.21 18.39 -17.37
C LYS A 899 -14.99 19.23 -16.37
N GLU A 900 -14.31 20.18 -15.72
CA GLU A 900 -14.87 21.08 -14.72
C GLU A 900 -15.49 22.36 -15.33
N SER A 901 -15.33 22.63 -16.63
CA SER A 901 -15.87 23.84 -17.27
C SER A 901 -17.36 23.64 -17.59
N ALA A 902 -18.24 24.58 -17.22
CA ALA A 902 -19.62 24.55 -17.69
C ALA A 902 -19.66 24.77 -19.22
N HIS A 903 -20.24 23.85 -19.97
CA HIS A 903 -20.34 23.91 -21.43
C HIS A 903 -21.66 23.27 -21.91
N GLY A 904 -22.17 23.74 -23.04
CA GLY A 904 -23.35 23.16 -23.69
C GLY A 904 -23.09 21.74 -24.23
N PRO A 905 -24.14 20.93 -24.44
CA PRO A 905 -24.00 19.56 -24.94
C PRO A 905 -23.27 19.46 -26.30
N GLU A 906 -23.39 20.49 -27.16
CA GLU A 906 -22.69 20.57 -28.45
C GLU A 906 -21.16 20.66 -28.32
N LEU A 907 -20.66 21.06 -27.15
CA LEU A 907 -19.24 21.17 -26.84
C LEU A 907 -18.68 19.99 -26.03
N ALA A 908 -19.54 19.08 -25.56
CA ALA A 908 -19.14 17.92 -24.74
C ALA A 908 -18.09 17.03 -25.42
N ARG A 909 -18.14 16.93 -26.76
CA ARG A 909 -17.15 16.18 -27.55
C ARG A 909 -15.74 16.77 -27.54
N PHE A 910 -15.57 17.99 -27.05
CA PHE A 910 -14.26 18.67 -26.94
C PHE A 910 -13.71 18.65 -25.50
N VAL A 911 -14.38 17.96 -24.57
CA VAL A 911 -13.85 17.68 -23.23
C VAL A 911 -12.62 16.77 -23.36
N ASP A 912 -11.54 17.15 -22.69
CA ASP A 912 -10.18 16.59 -22.86
C ASP A 912 -9.53 16.85 -24.25
N GLY A 913 -10.17 17.62 -25.12
CA GLY A 913 -9.62 18.09 -26.40
C GLY A 913 -10.15 17.36 -27.65
N GLY A 914 -10.52 18.12 -28.68
CA GLY A 914 -10.95 17.57 -29.95
C GLY A 914 -10.79 18.54 -31.13
N TYR A 915 -10.79 17.98 -32.34
CA TYR A 915 -10.72 18.74 -33.59
C TYR A 915 -12.12 19.00 -34.14
N THR A 916 -12.34 20.16 -34.77
CA THR A 916 -13.64 20.49 -35.36
C THR A 916 -13.91 19.79 -36.68
N GLU A 917 -12.88 19.24 -37.33
CA GLU A 917 -13.03 18.39 -38.51
C GLU A 917 -13.43 16.98 -38.10
N GLY A 918 -14.58 16.49 -38.59
CA GLY A 918 -15.11 15.16 -38.30
C GLY A 918 -16.49 15.12 -37.63
N THR A 919 -17.41 16.03 -37.96
CA THR A 919 -18.85 15.80 -37.68
C THR A 919 -19.49 14.92 -38.74
N PRO A 920 -20.28 13.91 -38.40
CA PRO A 920 -21.52 13.67 -39.10
C PRO A 920 -22.47 14.84 -38.81
N SER A 921 -23.00 15.40 -39.88
CA SER A 921 -24.20 16.23 -39.93
C SER A 921 -25.39 15.56 -39.24
N VAL A 922 -26.08 16.34 -38.40
CA VAL A 922 -27.48 16.24 -37.91
C VAL A 922 -27.96 14.87 -37.43
#